data_AF-A0A4Y8CRS5-F1
#
_entry.id   AF-A0A4Y8CRS5-F1
#
_cell.length_a   1.000
_cell.length_b   1.000
_cell.length_c   1.000
_cell.angle_alpha   90.00
_cell.angle_beta   90.00
_cell.angle_gamma   90.00
#
_symmetry.space_group_name_H-M   'P 1'
#
loop_
_entity.id
_entity.type
_entity.pdbx_description
1 polymer ?
#
loop_
_entity_poly.entity_id
_entity_poly.type
_entity_poly.pdbx_seq_one_letter_code
_entity_poly.pdbx_strand_id
1 'polypeptide(L)'
;MKYKWIVKNAYINFKLNNLYMLINPSHKIYLKKDMCYCFEIYIKYRIFNNCILVCDMLDNWWKLISSTLHLDKSHIKYNYLSNTFIVSDFELGIKLESNLLTKFNFEFYNGLILNQLSITNGLSLKRENYNKSLKFSNCKFNKEFCIARINISKQIVFENIYFLENVFIEWVNFNENSCLRFFKCNFKKQCNFKYNIFYNEIDFLDIYAKELILEQNIFNKFLYIQNSTINNINLWKNKFKNRCYFMDSVFGNKNNENIKLNFSNAHFEDNAYFNNSEFYSYADFHECEFDDIACFYGVKFYKAPNFSACYFKEPKAVNLINVDIDKLDFKSVEKYIEDNYKDESYKNETKGIQDEKEIFKIQNEYRLRYAKNLKDSFRVIKDVLITQNNTLEAQEWHKLELYAKEKELEIQLSKNKNDNLKKESKNQVYNPKDYEKINSSRLKTLKSKLMPLIFYSLLPMAHTLFLPFYLFCTIFIIIKIITKILIKISKLFYYFYISFRPLEWNKFIIFWKVKFNHCIKKLMTFGRKMLDFTLWFDCILLQVYRNTSNHHTNFLKILNFTILMISSYAIFGLLFLNNMDFILSFGPMTIAAMNYIVLLMLLIIFISLTRQLYQHGAILLFLIYGLFIISIVSFLSPIYIPAFYFLIYFVGILISYLLFICKIKLFVFISRLFAYICLIGVVILKPQLINPFVGIFSSDKLYESKFEKRLNDLNTSAIINLASILQNDFNLHLKDQNISFTELNSAKALIIANKEKLKEILSKVYNDKYVSDYKKVLNELENNTSNVKNIIEEIDNKNNNSVVSAQLNKFLKLNFNQEIDILYAIKSNFSISEKLSPEQMALFDQKDSQDKLKSVLALLKFKSSFEGILKIINQDEITENTIKSTGVLYGIILLLCIFSLQKTARKNSIVPS
;
A
#
# COMPACT_ATOMS: atom_id res chain seq x y z
N MET A 1 -5.68 -68.96 -44.32
CA MET A 1 -5.74 -70.06 -45.30
C MET A 1 -4.33 -70.62 -45.52
N LYS A 2 -4.16 -71.94 -45.43
CA LYS A 2 -2.88 -72.65 -45.66
C LYS A 2 -2.68 -72.88 -47.16
N TYR A 3 -1.47 -72.63 -47.66
CA TYR A 3 -0.93 -73.40 -48.79
C TYR A 3 0.50 -73.85 -48.48
N LYS A 4 0.76 -75.11 -48.82
CA LYS A 4 1.99 -75.88 -48.65
C LYS A 4 2.57 -76.08 -50.04
N TRP A 5 3.86 -75.80 -50.25
CA TRP A 5 4.54 -76.16 -51.50
C TRP A 5 5.74 -77.07 -51.21
N ILE A 6 5.74 -78.22 -51.90
CA ILE A 6 6.82 -79.21 -51.98
C ILE A 6 7.76 -78.76 -53.10
N VAL A 7 9.07 -78.77 -52.88
CA VAL A 7 10.07 -78.56 -53.95
C VAL A 7 10.84 -79.87 -54.13
N LYS A 8 10.69 -80.51 -55.30
CA LYS A 8 11.44 -81.68 -55.74
C LYS A 8 12.50 -81.22 -56.74
N ASN A 9 13.73 -81.70 -56.55
CA ASN A 9 14.90 -81.64 -57.43
C ASN A 9 15.50 -80.23 -57.66
N ALA A 10 16.61 -79.94 -56.98
CA ALA A 10 17.53 -78.86 -57.34
C ALA A 10 18.95 -79.45 -57.44
N TYR A 11 19.58 -79.31 -58.61
CA TYR A 11 21.02 -79.54 -58.80
C TYR A 11 21.78 -78.24 -58.51
N ILE A 12 22.95 -78.34 -57.89
CA ILE A 12 23.83 -77.20 -57.59
C ILE A 12 24.90 -77.14 -58.68
N ASN A 13 25.00 -76.01 -59.39
CA ASN A 13 26.08 -75.75 -60.34
C ASN A 13 27.19 -74.95 -59.64
N PHE A 14 28.42 -75.47 -59.68
CA PHE A 14 29.63 -74.72 -59.34
C PHE A 14 30.33 -74.26 -60.62
N LYS A 15 30.99 -73.10 -60.57
CA LYS A 15 31.87 -72.64 -61.64
C LYS A 15 33.27 -72.45 -61.09
N LEU A 16 34.20 -73.28 -61.56
CA LEU A 16 35.64 -73.09 -61.45
C LEU A 16 36.23 -73.33 -62.84
N ASN A 17 36.94 -72.34 -63.41
CA ASN A 17 37.74 -72.41 -64.64
C ASN A 17 37.32 -73.45 -65.71
N ASN A 18 36.16 -73.21 -66.34
CA ASN A 18 35.74 -73.79 -67.63
C ASN A 18 35.64 -75.34 -67.76
N LEU A 19 35.30 -76.08 -66.71
CA LEU A 19 34.75 -77.44 -66.86
C LEU A 19 33.53 -77.65 -65.95
N TYR A 20 32.47 -78.26 -66.49
CA TYR A 20 31.26 -78.63 -65.75
C TYR A 20 31.33 -80.11 -65.33
N MET A 21 31.15 -80.40 -64.04
CA MET A 21 30.85 -81.74 -63.53
C MET A 21 29.65 -81.71 -62.57
N LEU A 22 28.77 -82.70 -62.70
CA LEU A 22 27.60 -82.95 -61.85
C LEU A 22 27.94 -84.00 -60.78
N ILE A 23 27.73 -83.70 -59.50
CA ILE A 23 27.85 -84.69 -58.41
C ILE A 23 26.59 -84.67 -57.52
N ASN A 24 26.09 -85.87 -57.20
CA ASN A 24 24.85 -86.17 -56.46
C ASN A 24 25.15 -86.30 -54.94
N PRO A 25 24.31 -85.78 -54.01
CA PRO A 25 24.66 -85.73 -52.60
C PRO A 25 24.24 -87.00 -51.86
N SER A 26 25.12 -88.01 -51.85
CA SER A 26 25.07 -89.12 -50.88
C SER A 26 26.41 -89.46 -50.23
N HIS A 27 27.44 -88.62 -50.36
CA HIS A 27 28.75 -88.84 -49.73
C HIS A 27 29.12 -87.71 -48.76
N LYS A 28 29.48 -88.08 -47.52
CA LYS A 28 30.06 -87.19 -46.50
C LYS A 28 31.52 -86.91 -46.84
N ILE A 29 31.95 -85.64 -46.75
CA ILE A 29 33.37 -85.26 -46.89
C ILE A 29 33.83 -84.60 -45.58
N TYR A 30 34.91 -85.11 -45.01
CA TYR A 30 35.61 -84.57 -43.84
C TYR A 30 36.72 -83.61 -44.30
N LEU A 31 36.89 -82.47 -43.61
CA LEU A 31 38.00 -81.55 -43.81
C LEU A 31 39.02 -81.68 -42.67
N LYS A 32 40.28 -81.91 -43.02
CA LYS A 32 41.43 -81.98 -42.10
C LYS A 32 42.04 -80.57 -41.89
N LYS A 33 42.48 -80.33 -40.66
CA LYS A 33 43.23 -79.16 -40.15
C LYS A 33 44.41 -78.77 -41.05
N ASP A 34 44.41 -77.53 -41.57
CA ASP A 34 45.25 -76.41 -41.08
C ASP A 34 45.23 -75.22 -42.09
N MET A 35 45.21 -74.01 -41.51
CA MET A 35 45.38 -72.66 -42.10
C MET A 35 44.17 -71.94 -42.75
N CYS A 36 43.90 -70.76 -42.19
CA CYS A 36 42.78 -69.84 -42.41
C CYS A 36 42.79 -69.10 -43.76
N TYR A 37 41.64 -69.06 -44.44
CA TYR A 37 41.15 -67.88 -45.17
C TYR A 37 39.63 -67.81 -45.05
N CYS A 38 39.11 -66.72 -44.48
CA CYS A 38 37.67 -66.46 -44.38
C CYS A 38 37.11 -66.11 -45.77
N PHE A 39 36.34 -67.01 -46.36
CA PHE A 39 35.51 -66.77 -47.53
C PHE A 39 34.03 -66.77 -47.08
N GLU A 40 33.37 -65.61 -47.13
CA GLU A 40 31.92 -65.50 -46.96
C GLU A 40 31.23 -65.98 -48.25
N ILE A 41 30.42 -67.03 -48.12
CA ILE A 41 29.64 -67.61 -49.21
C ILE A 41 28.21 -67.08 -49.13
N TYR A 42 27.78 -66.34 -50.16
CA TYR A 42 26.37 -65.99 -50.40
C TYR A 42 25.67 -67.15 -51.13
N ILE A 43 24.72 -67.82 -50.47
CA ILE A 43 23.86 -68.84 -51.11
C ILE A 43 22.55 -68.18 -51.56
N LYS A 44 22.36 -68.07 -52.88
CA LYS A 44 21.18 -67.49 -53.53
C LYS A 44 20.47 -68.53 -54.40
N TYR A 45 19.76 -69.52 -53.86
CA TYR A 45 18.85 -70.35 -54.68
C TYR A 45 17.69 -70.99 -53.89
N ARG A 46 16.67 -70.17 -53.55
CA ARG A 46 15.26 -70.58 -53.37
C ARG A 46 14.28 -69.42 -53.67
N ILE A 47 14.78 -68.41 -54.39
CA ILE A 47 14.24 -67.04 -54.33
C ILE A 47 13.43 -66.66 -55.58
N PHE A 48 13.56 -67.36 -56.72
CA PHE A 48 13.00 -66.88 -57.98
C PHE A 48 11.46 -66.81 -58.03
N ASN A 49 10.71 -67.86 -57.63
CA ASN A 49 9.24 -67.81 -57.70
C ASN A 49 8.59 -66.89 -56.65
N ASN A 50 9.17 -66.79 -55.45
CA ASN A 50 8.68 -65.85 -54.44
C ASN A 50 9.10 -64.40 -54.74
N CYS A 51 10.25 -64.16 -55.40
CA CYS A 51 10.60 -62.82 -55.85
C CYS A 51 9.75 -62.35 -57.02
N ILE A 52 9.39 -63.19 -57.98
CA ILE A 52 8.48 -62.78 -59.07
C ILE A 52 7.13 -62.36 -58.49
N LEU A 53 6.54 -63.17 -57.59
CA LEU A 53 5.26 -62.85 -56.92
C LEU A 53 5.35 -61.58 -56.06
N VAL A 54 6.46 -61.37 -55.34
CA VAL A 54 6.68 -60.16 -54.54
C VAL A 54 6.93 -58.94 -55.43
N CYS A 55 7.66 -59.08 -56.54
CA CYS A 55 7.87 -58.03 -57.54
C CYS A 55 6.57 -57.65 -58.25
N ASP A 56 5.74 -58.62 -58.65
CA ASP A 56 4.43 -58.37 -59.28
C ASP A 56 3.46 -57.68 -58.32
N MET A 57 3.44 -58.11 -57.04
CA MET A 57 2.65 -57.44 -55.99
C MET A 57 3.14 -56.01 -55.72
N LEU A 58 4.46 -55.80 -55.66
CA LEU A 58 5.06 -54.47 -55.49
C LEU A 58 4.79 -53.57 -56.69
N ASP A 59 4.87 -54.08 -57.92
CA ASP A 59 4.54 -53.30 -59.12
C ASP A 59 3.05 -52.91 -59.13
N ASN A 60 2.15 -53.77 -58.66
CA ASN A 60 0.74 -53.43 -58.48
C ASN A 60 0.52 -52.37 -57.39
N TRP A 61 1.24 -52.45 -56.25
CA TRP A 61 1.19 -51.43 -55.21
C TRP A 61 1.80 -50.10 -55.66
N TRP A 62 2.88 -50.13 -56.43
CA TRP A 62 3.46 -48.94 -57.06
C TRP A 62 2.49 -48.28 -58.03
N LYS A 63 1.84 -49.05 -58.91
CA LYS A 63 0.79 -48.52 -59.80
C LYS A 63 -0.35 -47.90 -59.00
N LEU A 64 -0.79 -48.57 -57.93
CA LEU A 64 -1.83 -48.04 -57.05
C LEU A 64 -1.39 -46.69 -56.44
N ILE A 65 -0.24 -46.63 -55.76
CA ILE A 65 0.26 -45.40 -55.10
C ILE A 65 0.47 -44.28 -56.13
N SER A 66 1.14 -44.58 -57.26
CA SER A 66 1.39 -43.64 -58.35
C SER A 66 0.08 -43.06 -58.91
N SER A 67 -0.92 -43.91 -59.15
CA SER A 67 -2.24 -43.48 -59.64
C SER A 67 -3.03 -42.65 -58.63
N THR A 68 -2.99 -43.02 -57.33
CA THR A 68 -3.71 -42.32 -56.27
C THR A 68 -3.08 -40.97 -55.95
N LEU A 69 -1.74 -40.88 -55.98
CA LEU A 69 -1.02 -39.63 -55.71
C LEU A 69 -0.86 -38.74 -56.95
N HIS A 70 -1.18 -39.25 -58.14
CA HIS A 70 -0.90 -38.61 -59.44
C HIS A 70 0.58 -38.24 -59.61
N LEU A 71 1.47 -39.17 -59.23
CA LEU A 71 2.92 -39.02 -59.32
C LEU A 71 3.53 -40.06 -60.25
N ASP A 72 4.55 -39.67 -61.01
CA ASP A 72 5.34 -40.62 -61.79
C ASP A 72 6.11 -41.59 -60.89
N LYS A 73 6.35 -42.80 -61.41
CA LYS A 73 7.04 -43.88 -60.68
C LYS A 73 8.44 -43.48 -60.19
N SER A 74 9.10 -42.53 -60.86
CA SER A 74 10.41 -41.98 -60.46
C SER A 74 10.42 -41.36 -59.06
N HIS A 75 9.27 -40.84 -58.60
CA HIS A 75 9.10 -40.19 -57.30
C HIS A 75 8.85 -41.16 -56.15
N ILE A 76 8.68 -42.47 -56.42
CA ILE A 76 8.29 -43.47 -55.43
C ILE A 76 9.33 -44.59 -55.37
N LYS A 77 9.95 -44.76 -54.22
CA LYS A 77 10.89 -45.86 -53.91
C LYS A 77 10.33 -46.74 -52.80
N TYR A 78 10.74 -47.99 -52.75
CA TYR A 78 10.38 -48.90 -51.67
C TYR A 78 11.64 -49.36 -50.92
N ASN A 79 11.65 -49.15 -49.61
CA ASN A 79 12.69 -49.66 -48.72
C ASN A 79 12.27 -51.03 -48.17
N TYR A 80 12.93 -52.08 -48.65
CA TYR A 80 12.67 -53.46 -48.27
C TYR A 80 13.05 -53.80 -46.82
N LEU A 81 14.00 -53.07 -46.23
CA LEU A 81 14.43 -53.32 -44.85
C LEU A 81 13.40 -52.83 -43.85
N SER A 82 12.80 -51.68 -44.12
CA SER A 82 11.81 -51.05 -43.24
C SER A 82 10.35 -51.30 -43.66
N ASN A 83 10.13 -51.96 -44.80
CA ASN A 83 8.84 -52.12 -45.46
C ASN A 83 8.10 -50.78 -45.66
N THR A 84 8.82 -49.76 -46.16
CA THR A 84 8.32 -48.37 -46.24
C THR A 84 8.38 -47.84 -47.66
N PHE A 85 7.32 -47.18 -48.11
CA PHE A 85 7.33 -46.41 -49.35
C PHE A 85 7.88 -45.00 -49.10
N ILE A 86 8.90 -44.63 -49.86
CA ILE A 86 9.52 -43.31 -49.84
C ILE A 86 8.98 -42.55 -51.05
N VAL A 87 8.33 -41.42 -50.82
CA VAL A 87 7.78 -40.53 -51.85
C VAL A 87 8.56 -39.22 -51.79
N SER A 88 9.24 -38.83 -52.88
CA SER A 88 10.09 -37.64 -52.91
C SER A 88 9.77 -36.71 -54.09
N ASP A 89 10.15 -35.44 -53.95
CA ASP A 89 10.23 -34.46 -55.03
C ASP A 89 8.88 -34.15 -55.69
N PHE A 90 7.85 -33.89 -54.87
CA PHE A 90 6.47 -33.61 -55.31
C PHE A 90 6.06 -32.16 -55.03
N GLU A 91 6.87 -31.20 -55.44
CA GLU A 91 6.69 -29.77 -55.14
C GLU A 91 5.40 -29.15 -55.70
N LEU A 92 4.93 -29.63 -56.86
CA LEU A 92 3.63 -29.23 -57.45
C LEU A 92 2.43 -29.62 -56.58
N GLY A 93 2.64 -30.57 -55.67
CA GLY A 93 1.72 -30.97 -54.63
C GLY A 93 0.85 -32.17 -54.94
N ILE A 94 0.52 -32.92 -53.89
CA ILE A 94 -0.30 -34.15 -53.95
C ILE A 94 -1.59 -34.01 -53.14
N LYS A 95 -2.59 -34.80 -53.50
CA LYS A 95 -3.73 -35.11 -52.63
C LYS A 95 -3.49 -36.48 -52.00
N LEU A 96 -3.31 -36.50 -50.68
CA LEU A 96 -3.00 -37.72 -49.93
C LEU A 96 -4.27 -38.26 -49.26
N GLU A 97 -4.72 -39.44 -49.67
CA GLU A 97 -5.90 -40.09 -49.10
C GLU A 97 -5.58 -40.90 -47.84
N SER A 98 -6.45 -40.83 -46.84
CA SER A 98 -6.31 -41.54 -45.56
C SER A 98 -6.31 -43.07 -45.72
N ASN A 99 -7.09 -43.59 -46.68
CA ASN A 99 -7.14 -45.01 -47.02
C ASN A 99 -5.79 -45.57 -47.49
N LEU A 100 -4.92 -44.73 -48.05
CA LEU A 100 -3.57 -45.13 -48.44
C LEU A 100 -2.68 -45.29 -47.19
N LEU A 101 -2.80 -44.35 -46.26
CA LEU A 101 -2.03 -44.30 -45.01
C LEU A 101 -2.31 -45.46 -44.06
N THR A 102 -3.49 -46.09 -44.13
CA THR A 102 -3.81 -47.27 -43.30
C THR A 102 -3.20 -48.56 -43.84
N LYS A 103 -2.80 -48.59 -45.12
CA LYS A 103 -2.30 -49.81 -45.78
C LYS A 103 -0.79 -49.98 -45.67
N PHE A 104 -0.04 -48.90 -45.83
CA PHE A 104 1.42 -48.95 -45.95
C PHE A 104 2.12 -47.99 -44.99
N ASN A 105 3.39 -48.28 -44.71
CA ASN A 105 4.28 -47.34 -44.07
C ASN A 105 4.77 -46.33 -45.13
N PHE A 106 4.83 -45.06 -44.78
CA PHE A 106 5.27 -44.01 -45.69
C PHE A 106 6.31 -43.07 -45.10
N GLU A 107 7.25 -42.64 -45.94
CA GLU A 107 8.06 -41.44 -45.73
C GLU A 107 7.90 -40.50 -46.93
N PHE A 108 7.57 -39.25 -46.65
CA PHE A 108 7.41 -38.21 -47.67
C PHE A 108 8.51 -37.17 -47.51
N TYR A 109 9.18 -36.83 -48.62
CA TYR A 109 10.29 -35.87 -48.65
C TYR A 109 10.05 -34.77 -49.69
N ASN A 110 10.36 -33.52 -49.35
CA ASN A 110 10.40 -32.37 -50.26
C ASN A 110 9.13 -32.22 -51.12
N GLY A 111 8.06 -31.69 -50.54
CA GLY A 111 6.83 -31.54 -51.31
C GLY A 111 5.66 -30.88 -50.58
N LEU A 112 4.54 -30.78 -51.30
CA LEU A 112 3.36 -30.03 -50.89
C LEU A 112 2.14 -30.95 -50.73
N ILE A 113 1.39 -30.84 -49.64
CA ILE A 113 0.12 -31.56 -49.44
C ILE A 113 -1.03 -30.56 -49.59
N LEU A 114 -1.87 -30.81 -50.60
CA LEU A 114 -2.90 -29.86 -51.06
C LEU A 114 -4.25 -30.04 -50.37
N ASN A 115 -4.56 -31.23 -49.89
CA ASN A 115 -5.83 -31.57 -49.27
C ASN A 115 -5.75 -31.61 -47.74
N GLN A 116 -6.92 -31.53 -47.09
CA GLN A 116 -7.02 -31.85 -45.67
C GLN A 116 -6.70 -33.33 -45.47
N LEU A 117 -5.71 -33.61 -44.62
CA LEU A 117 -5.30 -34.97 -44.31
C LEU A 117 -5.86 -35.36 -42.95
N SER A 118 -6.71 -36.40 -42.92
CA SER A 118 -7.34 -36.88 -41.70
C SER A 118 -7.07 -38.36 -41.47
N ILE A 119 -6.51 -38.71 -40.30
CA ILE A 119 -6.36 -40.09 -39.84
C ILE A 119 -7.40 -40.30 -38.75
N THR A 120 -8.58 -40.77 -39.13
CA THR A 120 -9.73 -40.88 -38.22
C THR A 120 -10.50 -42.17 -38.47
N ASN A 121 -11.27 -42.60 -37.47
CA ASN A 121 -12.16 -43.76 -37.59
C ASN A 121 -13.62 -43.40 -37.97
N GLY A 122 -13.86 -42.20 -38.52
CA GLY A 122 -15.23 -41.73 -38.76
C GLY A 122 -16.11 -41.70 -37.49
N LEU A 123 -17.41 -42.02 -37.64
CA LEU A 123 -18.44 -41.96 -36.58
C LEU A 123 -18.54 -43.23 -35.70
N SER A 124 -17.65 -44.21 -35.86
CA SER A 124 -17.76 -45.48 -35.12
C SER A 124 -17.32 -45.35 -33.65
N LEU A 125 -18.06 -46.00 -32.73
CA LEU A 125 -17.80 -46.00 -31.28
C LEU A 125 -16.60 -46.89 -30.87
N LYS A 126 -16.09 -47.76 -31.77
CA LYS A 126 -14.92 -48.59 -31.49
C LYS A 126 -13.67 -47.85 -31.95
N ARG A 127 -12.64 -47.71 -31.09
CA ARG A 127 -11.35 -47.14 -31.51
C ARG A 127 -10.59 -48.17 -32.35
N GLU A 128 -10.40 -47.89 -33.63
CA GLU A 128 -9.53 -48.70 -34.50
C GLU A 128 -8.05 -48.36 -34.24
N ASN A 129 -7.18 -49.34 -34.52
CA ASN A 129 -5.74 -49.23 -34.33
C ASN A 129 -5.06 -48.82 -35.66
N TYR A 130 -4.44 -47.65 -35.69
CA TYR A 130 -3.52 -47.23 -36.74
C TYR A 130 -2.12 -47.80 -36.47
N ASN A 131 -1.72 -48.77 -37.29
CA ASN A 131 -0.53 -49.59 -37.09
C ASN A 131 0.57 -49.37 -38.14
N LYS A 132 0.59 -48.20 -38.78
CA LYS A 132 1.57 -47.86 -39.83
C LYS A 132 2.47 -46.73 -39.38
N SER A 133 3.73 -46.75 -39.80
CA SER A 133 4.66 -45.65 -39.56
C SER A 133 4.49 -44.58 -40.63
N LEU A 134 4.51 -43.32 -40.22
CA LEU A 134 4.33 -42.18 -41.10
C LEU A 134 5.39 -41.12 -40.80
N LYS A 135 6.14 -40.73 -41.83
CA LYS A 135 7.15 -39.68 -41.73
C LYS A 135 6.95 -38.62 -42.82
N PHE A 136 7.07 -37.36 -42.46
CA PHE A 136 7.18 -36.24 -43.39
C PHE A 136 8.44 -35.45 -43.09
N SER A 137 9.21 -35.11 -44.13
CA SER A 137 10.43 -34.33 -44.04
C SER A 137 10.48 -33.25 -45.12
N ASN A 138 10.74 -32.00 -44.74
CA ASN A 138 10.79 -30.85 -45.65
C ASN A 138 9.49 -30.67 -46.48
N CYS A 139 8.34 -30.97 -45.89
CA CYS A 139 7.04 -30.83 -46.54
C CYS A 139 6.25 -29.62 -46.04
N LYS A 140 5.26 -29.22 -46.84
CA LYS A 140 4.32 -28.14 -46.50
C LYS A 140 2.87 -28.64 -46.60
N PHE A 141 2.07 -28.37 -45.58
CA PHE A 141 0.64 -28.70 -45.54
C PHE A 141 -0.18 -27.43 -45.80
N ASN A 142 -0.92 -27.39 -46.91
CA ASN A 142 -1.76 -26.24 -47.29
C ASN A 142 -3.13 -26.24 -46.60
N LYS A 143 -3.57 -27.39 -46.10
CA LYS A 143 -4.85 -27.60 -45.44
C LYS A 143 -4.64 -28.28 -44.09
N GLU A 144 -5.72 -28.40 -43.34
CA GLU A 144 -5.68 -28.92 -41.97
C GLU A 144 -5.15 -30.36 -41.91
N PHE A 145 -4.42 -30.67 -40.85
CA PHE A 145 -4.00 -32.02 -40.50
C PHE A 145 -4.77 -32.46 -39.26
N CYS A 146 -5.42 -33.62 -39.31
CA CYS A 146 -6.26 -34.11 -38.23
C CYS A 146 -5.98 -35.58 -37.91
N ILE A 147 -5.82 -35.89 -36.63
CA ILE A 147 -5.84 -37.25 -36.11
C ILE A 147 -6.91 -37.30 -35.02
N ALA A 148 -7.90 -38.18 -35.14
CA ALA A 148 -8.95 -38.24 -34.14
C ALA A 148 -9.55 -39.63 -33.93
N ARG A 149 -9.87 -39.94 -32.66
CA ARG A 149 -10.64 -41.14 -32.24
C ARG A 149 -10.02 -42.47 -32.66
N ILE A 150 -8.70 -42.60 -32.59
CA ILE A 150 -7.95 -43.81 -32.95
C ILE A 150 -6.91 -44.15 -31.89
N ASN A 151 -6.41 -45.38 -31.93
CA ASN A 151 -5.18 -45.75 -31.21
C ASN A 151 -4.03 -45.82 -32.20
N ILE A 152 -2.85 -45.35 -31.83
CA ILE A 152 -1.65 -45.32 -32.66
C ILE A 152 -0.61 -46.24 -32.03
N SER A 153 -0.08 -47.18 -32.81
CA SER A 153 0.89 -48.17 -32.32
C SER A 153 2.28 -48.03 -32.94
N LYS A 154 2.46 -47.11 -33.89
CA LYS A 154 3.71 -46.86 -34.62
C LYS A 154 4.04 -45.37 -34.64
N GLN A 155 5.25 -45.05 -35.08
CA GLN A 155 5.79 -43.70 -35.10
C GLN A 155 5.11 -42.80 -36.14
N ILE A 156 4.86 -41.55 -35.74
CA ILE A 156 4.45 -40.44 -36.59
C ILE A 156 5.46 -39.31 -36.39
N VAL A 157 6.22 -38.97 -37.43
CA VAL A 157 7.36 -38.05 -37.36
C VAL A 157 7.21 -36.93 -38.39
N PHE A 158 7.39 -35.70 -37.93
CA PHE A 158 7.40 -34.49 -38.74
C PHE A 158 8.74 -33.79 -38.57
N GLU A 159 9.51 -33.64 -39.64
CA GLU A 159 10.81 -32.98 -39.66
C GLU A 159 10.80 -31.81 -40.65
N ASN A 160 11.11 -30.60 -40.18
CA ASN A 160 11.14 -29.39 -41.01
C ASN A 160 9.83 -29.16 -41.80
N ILE A 161 8.70 -29.20 -41.10
CA ILE A 161 7.37 -29.11 -41.71
C ILE A 161 6.75 -27.72 -41.53
N TYR A 162 6.12 -27.20 -42.58
CA TYR A 162 5.31 -25.98 -42.52
C TYR A 162 3.82 -26.31 -42.58
N PHE A 163 3.11 -26.18 -41.46
CA PHE A 163 1.65 -26.27 -41.40
C PHE A 163 1.04 -24.88 -41.60
N LEU A 164 0.41 -24.64 -42.75
CA LEU A 164 -0.26 -23.36 -43.05
C LEU A 164 -1.62 -23.22 -42.35
N GLU A 165 -2.28 -24.34 -42.11
CA GLU A 165 -3.60 -24.44 -41.48
C GLU A 165 -3.50 -25.17 -40.13
N ASN A 166 -4.64 -25.37 -39.47
CA ASN A 166 -4.68 -25.96 -38.13
C ASN A 166 -4.24 -27.43 -38.11
N VAL A 167 -3.64 -27.84 -36.98
CA VAL A 167 -3.31 -29.22 -36.65
C VAL A 167 -4.16 -29.65 -35.47
N PHE A 168 -4.90 -30.74 -35.61
CA PHE A 168 -5.79 -31.28 -34.57
C PHE A 168 -5.43 -32.73 -34.24
N ILE A 169 -5.20 -33.02 -32.96
CA ILE A 169 -5.03 -34.39 -32.45
C ILE A 169 -5.97 -34.57 -31.26
N GLU A 170 -7.08 -35.27 -31.42
CA GLU A 170 -8.13 -35.32 -30.40
C GLU A 170 -8.64 -36.73 -30.13
N TRP A 171 -8.76 -37.09 -28.85
CA TRP A 171 -9.24 -38.42 -28.42
C TRP A 171 -8.38 -39.58 -28.95
N VAL A 172 -7.07 -39.37 -29.04
CA VAL A 172 -6.10 -40.34 -29.56
C VAL A 172 -5.34 -41.02 -28.42
N ASN A 173 -5.17 -42.34 -28.50
CA ASN A 173 -4.26 -43.06 -27.62
C ASN A 173 -2.99 -43.44 -28.37
N PHE A 174 -1.85 -42.97 -27.91
CA PHE A 174 -0.54 -43.36 -28.40
C PHE A 174 0.01 -44.47 -27.50
N ASN A 175 0.09 -45.69 -28.02
CA ASN A 175 0.54 -46.87 -27.27
C ASN A 175 2.05 -46.81 -26.97
N GLU A 176 2.55 -47.72 -26.12
CA GLU A 176 3.97 -47.76 -25.69
C GLU A 176 4.99 -47.83 -26.85
N ASN A 177 4.61 -48.42 -27.99
CA ASN A 177 5.49 -48.55 -29.17
C ASN A 177 5.34 -47.41 -30.20
N SER A 178 4.44 -46.45 -29.94
CA SER A 178 4.24 -45.29 -30.81
C SER A 178 5.13 -44.14 -30.38
N CYS A 179 5.39 -43.18 -31.27
CA CYS A 179 6.11 -41.95 -30.95
C CYS A 179 5.53 -40.85 -31.81
N LEU A 180 5.33 -39.66 -31.25
CA LEU A 180 4.91 -38.47 -31.98
C LEU A 180 5.99 -37.40 -31.85
N ARG A 181 6.64 -37.06 -32.97
CA ARG A 181 7.76 -36.13 -32.98
C ARG A 181 7.54 -35.02 -33.99
N PHE A 182 7.76 -33.79 -33.54
CA PHE A 182 7.84 -32.57 -34.33
C PHE A 182 9.21 -31.95 -34.14
N PHE A 183 10.04 -31.99 -35.18
CA PHE A 183 11.36 -31.39 -35.21
C PHE A 183 11.40 -30.27 -36.24
N LYS A 184 11.84 -29.07 -35.87
CA LYS A 184 11.95 -27.90 -36.76
C LYS A 184 10.63 -27.54 -37.47
N CYS A 185 9.50 -27.80 -36.84
CA CYS A 185 8.18 -27.58 -37.43
C CYS A 185 7.66 -26.15 -37.18
N ASN A 186 6.93 -25.60 -38.15
CA ASN A 186 6.32 -24.27 -38.09
C ASN A 186 4.79 -24.38 -38.20
N PHE A 187 4.08 -24.05 -37.11
CA PHE A 187 2.63 -24.00 -37.06
C PHE A 187 2.15 -22.56 -37.22
N LYS A 188 1.63 -22.22 -38.42
CA LYS A 188 1.15 -20.86 -38.74
C LYS A 188 -0.18 -20.51 -38.07
N LYS A 189 -1.01 -21.51 -37.75
CA LYS A 189 -2.26 -21.38 -36.99
C LYS A 189 -2.21 -22.24 -35.71
N GLN A 190 -3.33 -22.83 -35.32
CA GLN A 190 -3.45 -23.57 -34.05
C GLN A 190 -2.94 -25.00 -34.20
N CYS A 191 -2.14 -25.44 -33.23
CA CYS A 191 -1.78 -26.83 -33.02
C CYS A 191 -2.46 -27.30 -31.73
N ASN A 192 -3.49 -28.13 -31.86
CA ASN A 192 -4.45 -28.41 -30.80
C ASN A 192 -4.56 -29.91 -30.49
N PHE A 193 -4.23 -30.28 -29.26
CA PHE A 193 -4.17 -31.63 -28.75
C PHE A 193 -5.11 -31.74 -27.55
N LYS A 194 -6.24 -32.45 -27.67
CA LYS A 194 -7.22 -32.59 -26.58
C LYS A 194 -7.58 -34.02 -26.25
N TYR A 195 -7.71 -34.33 -24.97
CA TYR A 195 -8.21 -35.63 -24.48
C TYR A 195 -7.40 -36.83 -24.98
N ASN A 196 -6.09 -36.66 -25.18
CA ASN A 196 -5.21 -37.72 -25.64
C ASN A 196 -4.51 -38.42 -24.47
N ILE A 197 -4.10 -39.67 -24.71
CA ILE A 197 -3.30 -40.44 -23.76
C ILE A 197 -2.03 -40.88 -24.47
N PHE A 198 -0.88 -40.51 -23.92
CA PHE A 198 0.43 -40.85 -24.46
C PHE A 198 1.16 -41.82 -23.54
N TYR A 199 1.27 -43.07 -23.96
CA TYR A 199 2.03 -44.11 -23.26
C TYR A 199 3.53 -44.11 -23.61
N ASN A 200 3.94 -43.33 -24.60
CA ASN A 200 5.34 -43.07 -24.94
C ASN A 200 5.62 -41.56 -25.04
N GLU A 201 6.88 -41.19 -25.28
CA GLU A 201 7.35 -39.80 -25.35
C GLU A 201 6.76 -39.00 -26.53
N ILE A 202 6.67 -37.69 -26.32
CA ILE A 202 6.30 -36.70 -27.35
C ILE A 202 7.34 -35.60 -27.39
N ASP A 203 7.73 -35.26 -28.61
CA ASP A 203 8.82 -34.34 -28.85
C ASP A 203 8.33 -33.14 -29.67
N PHE A 204 8.45 -31.94 -29.10
CA PHE A 204 8.37 -30.64 -29.79
C PHE A 204 9.75 -29.97 -29.68
N LEU A 205 10.58 -30.18 -30.70
CA LEU A 205 11.98 -29.76 -30.72
C LEU A 205 12.21 -28.73 -31.83
N ASP A 206 12.82 -27.60 -31.49
CA ASP A 206 13.09 -26.48 -32.42
C ASP A 206 11.82 -25.97 -33.14
N ILE A 207 10.65 -25.99 -32.49
CA ILE A 207 9.40 -25.61 -33.16
C ILE A 207 9.12 -24.11 -33.07
N TYR A 208 8.41 -23.59 -34.07
CA TYR A 208 7.70 -22.32 -33.98
C TYR A 208 6.20 -22.58 -34.01
N ALA A 209 5.46 -22.11 -32.99
CA ALA A 209 4.01 -22.21 -32.95
C ALA A 209 3.36 -20.85 -32.71
N LYS A 210 2.40 -20.48 -33.56
CA LYS A 210 1.53 -19.34 -33.28
C LYS A 210 0.64 -19.63 -32.06
N GLU A 211 0.11 -20.83 -31.96
CA GLU A 211 -0.71 -21.27 -30.84
C GLU A 211 -0.58 -22.78 -30.64
N LEU A 212 -0.16 -23.20 -29.45
CA LEU A 212 -0.02 -24.59 -29.04
C LEU A 212 -0.97 -24.86 -27.87
N ILE A 213 -2.01 -25.64 -28.12
CA ILE A 213 -3.04 -25.98 -27.16
C ILE A 213 -2.92 -27.46 -26.85
N LEU A 214 -2.50 -27.81 -25.64
CA LEU A 214 -2.55 -29.15 -25.09
C LEU A 214 -3.54 -29.11 -23.92
N GLU A 215 -4.75 -29.64 -24.07
CA GLU A 215 -5.76 -29.59 -22.99
C GLU A 215 -6.20 -30.99 -22.57
N GLN A 216 -6.26 -31.24 -21.26
CA GLN A 216 -6.81 -32.47 -20.69
C GLN A 216 -6.17 -33.76 -21.26
N ASN A 217 -4.87 -33.74 -21.52
CA ASN A 217 -4.11 -34.91 -21.96
C ASN A 217 -3.44 -35.60 -20.76
N ILE A 218 -3.13 -36.89 -20.93
CA ILE A 218 -2.36 -37.69 -19.99
C ILE A 218 -1.05 -38.11 -20.66
N PHE A 219 0.07 -37.69 -20.09
CA PHE A 219 1.42 -38.06 -20.53
C PHE A 219 2.00 -39.06 -19.53
N ASN A 220 2.03 -40.35 -19.89
CA ASN A 220 2.61 -41.40 -19.04
C ASN A 220 4.16 -41.48 -19.15
N LYS A 221 4.73 -40.81 -20.16
CA LYS A 221 6.17 -40.71 -20.44
C LYS A 221 6.55 -39.25 -20.70
N PHE A 222 7.77 -39.01 -21.16
CA PHE A 222 8.34 -37.67 -21.30
C PHE A 222 7.56 -36.79 -22.29
N LEU A 223 7.39 -35.51 -21.93
CA LEU A 223 7.06 -34.45 -22.86
C LEU A 223 8.26 -33.52 -23.01
N TYR A 224 8.72 -33.33 -24.24
CA TYR A 224 9.76 -32.36 -24.56
C TYR A 224 9.18 -31.19 -25.35
N ILE A 225 9.37 -29.98 -24.85
CA ILE A 225 9.22 -28.70 -25.54
C ILE A 225 10.55 -27.97 -25.34
N GLN A 226 11.43 -28.04 -26.35
CA GLN A 226 12.79 -27.54 -26.23
C GLN A 226 13.16 -26.65 -27.42
N ASN A 227 14.01 -25.64 -27.18
CA ASN A 227 14.51 -24.70 -28.18
C ASN A 227 13.38 -24.07 -29.03
N SER A 228 12.21 -23.89 -28.44
CA SER A 228 10.98 -23.61 -29.18
C SER A 228 10.48 -22.20 -28.93
N THR A 229 9.87 -21.59 -29.94
CA THR A 229 9.20 -20.29 -29.83
C THR A 229 7.70 -20.48 -29.98
N ILE A 230 6.95 -20.28 -28.88
CA ILE A 230 5.51 -20.50 -28.81
C ILE A 230 4.83 -19.20 -28.40
N ASN A 231 4.10 -18.58 -29.33
CA ASN A 231 3.45 -17.29 -29.06
C ASN A 231 2.31 -17.44 -28.05
N ASN A 232 1.39 -18.40 -28.22
CA ASN A 232 0.34 -18.69 -27.24
C ASN A 232 0.40 -20.17 -26.83
N ILE A 233 0.37 -20.45 -25.53
CA ILE A 233 0.37 -21.83 -25.00
C ILE A 233 -0.78 -22.03 -24.03
N ASN A 234 -1.45 -23.17 -24.15
CA ASN A 234 -2.44 -23.64 -23.17
C ASN A 234 -2.13 -25.09 -22.78
N LEU A 235 -1.84 -25.34 -21.50
CA LEU A 235 -1.59 -26.65 -20.90
C LEU A 235 -2.66 -27.03 -19.85
N TRP A 236 -3.85 -26.44 -19.93
CA TRP A 236 -4.89 -26.59 -18.91
C TRP A 236 -5.27 -28.05 -18.64
N LYS A 237 -5.27 -28.42 -17.36
CA LYS A 237 -5.70 -29.74 -16.86
C LYS A 237 -4.98 -30.94 -17.45
N ASN A 238 -3.73 -30.77 -17.90
CA ASN A 238 -2.91 -31.93 -18.26
C ASN A 238 -2.40 -32.66 -17.03
N LYS A 239 -2.20 -33.97 -17.19
CA LYS A 239 -1.57 -34.83 -16.19
C LYS A 239 -0.27 -35.40 -16.73
N PHE A 240 0.84 -35.08 -16.08
CA PHE A 240 2.19 -35.55 -16.43
C PHE A 240 2.63 -36.57 -15.38
N LYS A 241 2.64 -37.86 -15.74
CA LYS A 241 3.06 -38.94 -14.84
C LYS A 241 4.57 -39.19 -14.85
N ASN A 242 5.29 -38.51 -15.73
CA ASN A 242 6.74 -38.61 -15.89
C ASN A 242 7.29 -37.22 -16.21
N ARG A 243 8.62 -37.11 -16.28
CA ARG A 243 9.30 -35.81 -16.42
C ARG A 243 8.83 -35.03 -17.63
N CYS A 244 8.69 -33.72 -17.48
CA CYS A 244 8.39 -32.82 -18.58
C CYS A 244 9.44 -31.71 -18.68
N TYR A 245 9.73 -31.31 -19.91
CA TYR A 245 10.79 -30.36 -20.22
C TYR A 245 10.22 -29.23 -21.08
N PHE A 246 10.22 -28.03 -20.55
CA PHE A 246 9.91 -26.75 -21.20
C PHE A 246 11.18 -25.88 -21.19
N MET A 247 12.23 -26.35 -21.86
CA MET A 247 13.59 -25.82 -21.71
C MET A 247 14.02 -24.94 -22.88
N ASP A 248 14.86 -23.95 -22.60
CA ASP A 248 15.51 -23.09 -23.60
C ASP A 248 14.50 -22.51 -24.62
N SER A 249 13.27 -22.23 -24.15
CA SER A 249 12.12 -21.90 -24.99
C SER A 249 11.57 -20.51 -24.68
N VAL A 250 10.99 -19.88 -25.69
CA VAL A 250 10.38 -18.55 -25.58
C VAL A 250 8.87 -18.70 -25.66
N PHE A 251 8.18 -18.28 -24.59
CA PHE A 251 6.73 -18.26 -24.49
C PHE A 251 6.20 -16.83 -24.49
N GLY A 252 5.18 -16.59 -25.30
CA GLY A 252 4.60 -15.25 -25.46
C GLY A 252 5.24 -14.45 -26.59
N ASN A 253 4.72 -13.24 -26.80
CA ASN A 253 5.23 -12.33 -27.82
C ASN A 253 5.36 -10.91 -27.24
N LYS A 254 6.58 -10.37 -27.31
CA LYS A 254 6.91 -9.02 -26.84
C LYS A 254 6.02 -7.91 -27.43
N ASN A 255 5.52 -8.11 -28.65
CA ASN A 255 4.73 -7.12 -29.38
C ASN A 255 3.21 -7.30 -29.20
N ASN A 256 2.76 -8.33 -28.48
CA ASN A 256 1.33 -8.61 -28.29
C ASN A 256 0.99 -8.79 -26.81
N GLU A 257 0.45 -7.74 -26.20
CA GLU A 257 0.17 -7.72 -24.76
C GLU A 257 -1.04 -8.58 -24.34
N ASN A 258 -1.89 -9.01 -25.28
CA ASN A 258 -3.14 -9.73 -25.02
C ASN A 258 -2.98 -11.26 -24.86
N ILE A 259 -1.77 -11.79 -25.03
CA ILE A 259 -1.49 -13.23 -24.91
C ILE A 259 -1.47 -13.61 -23.43
N LYS A 260 -2.15 -14.71 -23.08
CA LYS A 260 -2.11 -15.36 -21.77
C LYS A 260 -1.56 -16.77 -21.94
N LEU A 261 -0.49 -17.08 -21.22
CA LEU A 261 0.17 -18.39 -21.24
C LEU A 261 -0.44 -19.22 -20.11
N ASN A 262 -1.26 -20.20 -20.45
CA ASN A 262 -2.05 -20.93 -19.46
C ASN A 262 -1.39 -22.27 -19.12
N PHE A 263 -0.94 -22.43 -17.89
CA PHE A 263 -0.44 -23.69 -17.31
C PHE A 263 -1.36 -24.22 -16.21
N SER A 264 -2.47 -23.52 -15.92
CA SER A 264 -3.28 -23.73 -14.72
C SER A 264 -3.87 -25.14 -14.63
N ASN A 265 -4.10 -25.61 -13.41
CA ASN A 265 -4.66 -26.93 -13.10
C ASN A 265 -3.84 -28.11 -13.67
N ALA A 266 -2.59 -27.90 -14.09
CA ALA A 266 -1.72 -28.99 -14.51
C ALA A 266 -1.20 -29.76 -13.28
N HIS A 267 -1.15 -31.10 -13.38
CA HIS A 267 -0.63 -31.97 -12.34
C HIS A 267 0.64 -32.66 -12.83
N PHE A 268 1.76 -32.38 -12.17
CA PHE A 268 3.08 -32.93 -12.44
C PHE A 268 3.44 -33.94 -11.33
N GLU A 269 3.29 -35.24 -11.62
CA GLU A 269 3.59 -36.33 -10.66
C GLU A 269 5.11 -36.65 -10.57
N ASP A 270 5.91 -36.14 -11.50
CA ASP A 270 7.37 -36.27 -11.59
C ASP A 270 7.97 -34.89 -11.94
N ASN A 271 9.28 -34.82 -12.15
CA ASN A 271 10.05 -33.59 -12.29
C ASN A 271 9.60 -32.74 -13.50
N ALA A 272 9.36 -31.45 -13.26
CA ALA A 272 9.00 -30.47 -14.27
C ALA A 272 10.11 -29.43 -14.43
N TYR A 273 10.67 -29.31 -15.64
CA TYR A 273 11.78 -28.40 -15.92
C TYR A 273 11.35 -27.27 -16.85
N PHE A 274 11.47 -26.02 -16.40
CA PHE A 274 11.22 -24.79 -17.17
C PHE A 274 12.51 -24.04 -17.53
N ASN A 275 13.67 -24.72 -17.43
CA ASN A 275 14.98 -24.08 -17.38
C ASN A 275 15.28 -23.17 -18.58
N ASN A 276 15.92 -22.03 -18.31
CA ASN A 276 16.36 -21.02 -19.29
C ASN A 276 15.24 -20.50 -20.22
N SER A 277 13.98 -20.69 -19.86
CA SER A 277 12.86 -20.23 -20.67
C SER A 277 12.47 -18.78 -20.37
N GLU A 278 11.98 -18.10 -21.39
CA GLU A 278 11.57 -16.69 -21.32
C GLU A 278 10.05 -16.54 -21.48
N PHE A 279 9.41 -15.84 -20.52
CA PHE A 279 7.96 -15.60 -20.53
C PHE A 279 7.67 -14.11 -20.76
N TYR A 280 7.42 -13.71 -22.01
CA TYR A 280 7.11 -12.32 -22.39
C TYR A 280 5.71 -11.88 -21.98
N SER A 281 4.81 -12.85 -21.86
CA SER A 281 3.39 -12.66 -21.55
C SER A 281 3.06 -13.19 -20.16
N TYR A 282 1.85 -12.91 -19.69
CA TYR A 282 1.41 -13.40 -18.38
C TYR A 282 1.38 -14.93 -18.36
N ALA A 283 2.12 -15.54 -17.42
CA ALA A 283 2.18 -16.98 -17.20
C ALA A 283 1.31 -17.38 -15.99
N ASP A 284 0.31 -18.20 -16.24
CA ASP A 284 -0.69 -18.62 -15.26
C ASP A 284 -0.47 -20.06 -14.82
N PHE A 285 0.15 -20.25 -13.65
CA PHE A 285 0.36 -21.53 -12.96
C PHE A 285 -0.67 -21.77 -11.84
N HIS A 286 -1.82 -21.08 -11.88
CA HIS A 286 -2.89 -21.24 -10.89
C HIS A 286 -3.29 -22.70 -10.67
N GLU A 287 -3.35 -23.13 -9.41
CA GLU A 287 -3.73 -24.51 -9.03
C GLU A 287 -2.88 -25.59 -9.73
N CYS A 288 -1.62 -25.29 -10.06
CA CYS A 288 -0.69 -26.35 -10.47
C CYS A 288 -0.27 -27.17 -9.25
N GLU A 289 -0.15 -28.48 -9.44
CA GLU A 289 0.34 -29.42 -8.45
C GLU A 289 1.68 -30.02 -8.91
N PHE A 290 2.72 -29.84 -8.10
CA PHE A 290 4.05 -30.42 -8.32
C PHE A 290 4.37 -31.40 -7.19
N ASP A 291 4.38 -32.70 -7.52
CA ASP A 291 4.65 -33.77 -6.56
C ASP A 291 6.14 -34.05 -6.35
N ASP A 292 6.99 -33.64 -7.30
CA ASP A 292 8.45 -33.79 -7.27
C ASP A 292 9.14 -32.45 -7.66
N ILE A 293 10.37 -32.47 -8.19
CA ILE A 293 11.15 -31.25 -8.52
C ILE A 293 10.38 -30.36 -9.51
N ALA A 294 10.18 -29.09 -9.13
CA ALA A 294 9.74 -28.03 -10.02
C ALA A 294 10.91 -27.06 -10.26
N CYS A 295 11.53 -27.13 -11.43
CA CYS A 295 12.77 -26.42 -11.73
C CYS A 295 12.53 -25.23 -12.66
N PHE A 296 12.73 -24.01 -12.14
CA PHE A 296 12.64 -22.74 -12.87
C PHE A 296 14.02 -22.07 -13.03
N TYR A 297 15.08 -22.88 -13.08
CA TYR A 297 16.45 -22.36 -13.16
C TYR A 297 16.65 -21.44 -14.38
N GLY A 298 17.13 -20.22 -14.16
CA GLY A 298 17.42 -19.28 -15.26
C GLY A 298 16.17 -18.75 -15.99
N VAL A 299 14.96 -18.94 -15.45
CA VAL A 299 13.73 -18.45 -16.05
C VAL A 299 13.64 -16.93 -15.97
N LYS A 300 13.16 -16.29 -17.04
CA LYS A 300 12.90 -14.84 -17.04
C LYS A 300 11.42 -14.54 -17.17
N PHE A 301 10.86 -13.83 -16.19
CA PHE A 301 9.47 -13.36 -16.23
C PHE A 301 9.42 -11.86 -16.54
N TYR A 302 8.90 -11.51 -17.72
CA TYR A 302 8.74 -10.10 -18.11
C TYR A 302 7.43 -9.46 -17.57
N LYS A 303 6.49 -10.29 -17.10
CA LYS A 303 5.26 -9.91 -16.39
C LYS A 303 5.10 -10.79 -15.15
N ALA A 304 4.40 -10.31 -14.13
CA ALA A 304 4.20 -11.05 -12.89
C ALA A 304 3.52 -12.41 -13.17
N PRO A 305 4.15 -13.55 -12.82
CA PRO A 305 3.53 -14.86 -12.97
C PRO A 305 2.49 -15.09 -11.87
N ASN A 306 1.51 -15.95 -12.14
CA ASN A 306 0.51 -16.34 -11.16
C ASN A 306 0.74 -17.76 -10.67
N PHE A 307 1.17 -17.87 -9.42
CA PHE A 307 1.32 -19.13 -8.67
C PHE A 307 0.24 -19.26 -7.59
N SER A 308 -0.88 -18.53 -7.70
CA SER A 308 -1.95 -18.59 -6.70
C SER A 308 -2.50 -20.00 -6.57
N ALA A 309 -2.68 -20.47 -5.33
CA ALA A 309 -3.10 -21.82 -5.00
C ALA A 309 -2.24 -22.93 -5.63
N CYS A 310 -1.00 -22.63 -6.05
CA CYS A 310 -0.07 -23.64 -6.51
C CYS A 310 0.42 -24.47 -5.31
N TYR A 311 0.46 -25.79 -5.49
CA TYR A 311 0.87 -26.75 -4.49
C TYR A 311 2.23 -27.36 -4.86
N PHE A 312 3.23 -27.13 -4.01
CA PHE A 312 4.53 -27.79 -4.06
C PHE A 312 4.58 -28.82 -2.93
N LYS A 313 4.56 -30.11 -3.26
CA LYS A 313 4.58 -31.19 -2.27
C LYS A 313 5.88 -31.20 -1.45
N GLU A 314 7.01 -30.93 -2.10
CA GLU A 314 8.32 -30.76 -1.47
C GLU A 314 8.90 -29.37 -1.81
N PRO A 315 8.63 -28.33 -1.00
CA PRO A 315 9.11 -26.96 -1.27
C PRO A 315 10.63 -26.82 -1.42
N LYS A 316 11.43 -27.69 -0.77
CA LYS A 316 12.90 -27.66 -0.91
C LYS A 316 13.39 -28.12 -2.28
N ALA A 317 12.57 -28.87 -3.01
CA ALA A 317 12.90 -29.37 -4.35
C ALA A 317 12.62 -28.33 -5.45
N VAL A 318 11.96 -27.21 -5.15
CA VAL A 318 11.65 -26.16 -6.14
C VAL A 318 12.91 -25.37 -6.47
N ASN A 319 13.42 -25.40 -7.69
CA ASN A 319 14.62 -24.63 -8.03
C ASN A 319 14.26 -23.25 -8.60
N LEU A 320 14.52 -22.19 -7.84
CA LEU A 320 14.30 -20.79 -8.24
C LEU A 320 15.63 -20.01 -8.44
N ILE A 321 16.76 -20.72 -8.58
CA ILE A 321 18.07 -20.07 -8.77
C ILE A 321 18.10 -19.36 -10.12
N ASN A 322 18.63 -18.13 -10.13
CA ASN A 322 18.75 -17.28 -11.32
C ASN A 322 17.41 -16.97 -12.01
N VAL A 323 16.28 -17.02 -11.28
CA VAL A 323 15.02 -16.49 -11.79
C VAL A 323 15.12 -14.96 -11.89
N ASP A 324 15.09 -14.43 -13.11
CA ASP A 324 15.17 -12.99 -13.35
C ASP A 324 13.79 -12.35 -13.12
N ILE A 325 13.74 -11.49 -12.10
CA ILE A 325 12.58 -10.68 -11.71
C ILE A 325 12.86 -9.18 -11.79
N ASP A 326 13.92 -8.73 -12.47
CA ASP A 326 14.33 -7.31 -12.48
C ASP A 326 13.23 -6.37 -13.00
N LYS A 327 12.33 -6.91 -13.83
CA LYS A 327 11.19 -6.17 -14.38
C LYS A 327 9.94 -6.20 -13.49
N LEU A 328 9.93 -7.01 -12.43
CA LEU A 328 8.84 -7.13 -11.47
C LEU A 328 8.93 -6.04 -10.38
N ASP A 329 8.71 -4.77 -10.76
CA ASP A 329 8.60 -3.66 -9.82
C ASP A 329 7.15 -3.37 -9.38
N PHE A 330 6.95 -2.39 -8.50
CA PHE A 330 5.60 -1.97 -8.07
C PHE A 330 4.71 -1.51 -9.23
N LYS A 331 5.30 -0.93 -10.29
CA LYS A 331 4.54 -0.50 -11.47
C LYS A 331 4.04 -1.71 -12.28
N SER A 332 4.86 -2.75 -12.37
CA SER A 332 4.47 -4.00 -13.05
C SER A 332 3.32 -4.71 -12.31
N VAL A 333 3.31 -4.69 -10.97
CA VAL A 333 2.19 -5.20 -10.15
C VAL A 333 0.89 -4.43 -10.41
N GLU A 334 0.94 -3.10 -10.50
CA GLU A 334 -0.23 -2.28 -10.87
C GLU A 334 -0.72 -2.61 -12.28
N LYS A 335 0.21 -2.59 -13.26
CA LYS A 335 -0.09 -2.90 -14.65
C LYS A 335 -0.69 -4.30 -14.80
N TYR A 336 -0.21 -5.27 -14.03
CA TYR A 336 -0.78 -6.61 -14.00
C TYR A 336 -2.26 -6.61 -13.63
N ILE A 337 -2.64 -5.92 -12.56
CA ILE A 337 -4.04 -5.86 -12.11
C ILE A 337 -4.91 -5.12 -13.13
N GLU A 338 -4.38 -4.06 -13.74
CA GLU A 338 -5.08 -3.25 -14.75
C GLU A 338 -5.28 -3.97 -16.09
N ASP A 339 -4.28 -4.71 -16.54
CA ASP A 339 -4.31 -5.41 -17.83
C ASP A 339 -5.17 -6.68 -17.76
N ASN A 340 -5.16 -7.39 -16.62
CA ASN A 340 -5.71 -8.75 -16.57
C ASN A 340 -7.14 -8.86 -16.04
N TYR A 341 -7.67 -7.86 -15.34
CA TYR A 341 -9.01 -7.96 -14.72
C TYR A 341 -10.16 -8.12 -15.74
N LYS A 342 -9.96 -7.70 -17.00
CA LYS A 342 -10.95 -7.86 -18.08
C LYS A 342 -10.83 -9.20 -18.79
N ASP A 343 -10.79 -10.29 -18.02
CA ASP A 343 -10.75 -11.64 -18.57
C ASP A 343 -12.08 -12.07 -19.23
N GLU A 344 -12.12 -13.28 -19.77
CA GLU A 344 -13.32 -13.80 -20.43
C GLU A 344 -14.52 -13.88 -19.48
N SER A 345 -14.30 -14.26 -18.21
CA SER A 345 -15.33 -14.29 -17.19
C SER A 345 -15.93 -12.88 -16.98
N TYR A 346 -15.08 -11.86 -16.83
CA TYR A 346 -15.53 -10.45 -16.75
C TYR A 346 -16.31 -10.04 -18.00
N LYS A 347 -15.80 -10.35 -19.19
CA LYS A 347 -16.47 -10.00 -20.46
C LYS A 347 -17.84 -10.66 -20.57
N ASN A 348 -17.97 -11.91 -20.12
CA ASN A 348 -19.24 -12.64 -20.11
C ASN A 348 -20.21 -12.07 -19.08
N GLU A 349 -19.74 -11.77 -17.87
CA GLU A 349 -20.56 -11.23 -16.78
C GLU A 349 -21.03 -9.80 -17.05
N THR A 350 -20.23 -9.00 -17.76
CA THR A 350 -20.61 -7.63 -18.18
C THR A 350 -21.41 -7.58 -19.48
N LYS A 351 -21.57 -8.72 -20.17
CA LYS A 351 -22.26 -8.77 -21.46
C LYS A 351 -23.75 -8.47 -21.28
N GLY A 352 -24.22 -7.39 -21.92
CA GLY A 352 -25.63 -7.00 -21.86
C GLY A 352 -26.02 -6.16 -20.63
N ILE A 353 -25.09 -5.89 -19.72
CA ILE A 353 -25.31 -4.93 -18.62
C ILE A 353 -25.12 -3.52 -19.17
N GLN A 354 -26.13 -2.66 -18.98
CA GLN A 354 -26.08 -1.24 -19.35
C GLN A 354 -25.86 -0.32 -18.15
N ASP A 355 -26.07 -0.80 -16.91
CA ASP A 355 -25.82 -0.01 -15.71
C ASP A 355 -24.30 0.13 -15.46
N GLU A 356 -23.76 1.30 -15.78
CA GLU A 356 -22.35 1.67 -15.54
C GLU A 356 -21.89 1.40 -14.10
N LYS A 357 -22.80 1.48 -13.12
CA LYS A 357 -22.46 1.25 -11.71
C LYS A 357 -22.34 -0.24 -11.38
N GLU A 358 -23.13 -1.08 -12.03
CA GLU A 358 -23.02 -2.53 -11.92
C GLU A 358 -21.72 -3.01 -12.58
N ILE A 359 -21.41 -2.49 -13.76
CA ILE A 359 -20.12 -2.72 -14.45
C ILE A 359 -18.95 -2.32 -13.55
N PHE A 360 -19.01 -1.15 -12.89
CA PHE A 360 -17.95 -0.71 -11.97
C PHE A 360 -17.80 -1.63 -10.74
N LYS A 361 -18.91 -2.17 -10.21
CA LYS A 361 -18.86 -3.13 -9.10
C LYS A 361 -18.17 -4.42 -9.54
N ILE A 362 -18.59 -4.98 -10.67
CA ILE A 362 -18.00 -6.18 -11.26
C ILE A 362 -16.51 -5.93 -11.52
N GLN A 363 -16.15 -4.80 -12.15
CA GLN A 363 -14.77 -4.40 -12.37
C GLN A 363 -13.92 -4.44 -11.09
N ASN A 364 -14.42 -3.88 -9.98
CA ASN A 364 -13.66 -3.91 -8.71
C ASN A 364 -13.55 -5.31 -8.12
N GLU A 365 -14.56 -6.17 -8.29
CA GLU A 365 -14.51 -7.56 -7.83
C GLU A 365 -13.44 -8.36 -8.58
N TYR A 366 -13.34 -8.18 -9.91
CA TYR A 366 -12.28 -8.79 -10.71
C TYR A 366 -10.91 -8.21 -10.38
N ARG A 367 -10.76 -6.88 -10.29
CA ARG A 367 -9.48 -6.27 -9.85
C ARG A 367 -9.04 -6.79 -8.49
N LEU A 368 -9.98 -6.96 -7.56
CA LEU A 368 -9.71 -7.52 -6.24
C LEU A 368 -9.26 -8.98 -6.32
N ARG A 369 -9.86 -9.80 -7.18
CA ARG A 369 -9.44 -11.18 -7.42
C ARG A 369 -7.98 -11.23 -7.90
N TYR A 370 -7.63 -10.45 -8.92
CA TYR A 370 -6.25 -10.42 -9.44
C TYR A 370 -5.23 -9.88 -8.41
N ALA A 371 -5.60 -8.88 -7.60
CA ALA A 371 -4.75 -8.44 -6.50
C ALA A 371 -4.51 -9.54 -5.44
N LYS A 372 -5.56 -10.32 -5.12
CA LYS A 372 -5.45 -11.47 -4.21
C LYS A 372 -4.59 -12.59 -4.80
N ASN A 373 -4.76 -12.90 -6.08
CA ASN A 373 -3.96 -13.92 -6.77
C ASN A 373 -2.47 -13.56 -6.77
N LEU A 374 -2.12 -12.30 -7.06
CA LEU A 374 -0.72 -11.85 -6.97
C LEU A 374 -0.17 -11.98 -5.56
N LYS A 375 -0.90 -11.49 -4.56
CA LYS A 375 -0.49 -11.58 -3.16
C LYS A 375 -0.22 -13.03 -2.77
N ASP A 376 -1.12 -13.93 -3.17
CA ASP A 376 -0.98 -15.36 -2.90
C ASP A 376 0.21 -15.98 -3.65
N SER A 377 0.40 -15.64 -4.92
CA SER A 377 1.54 -16.07 -5.73
C SER A 377 2.87 -15.70 -5.09
N PHE A 378 3.01 -14.44 -4.68
CA PHE A 378 4.23 -13.94 -4.05
C PHE A 378 4.45 -14.57 -2.67
N ARG A 379 3.37 -14.86 -1.93
CA ARG A 379 3.44 -15.61 -0.67
C ARG A 379 3.97 -17.02 -0.89
N VAL A 380 3.42 -17.76 -1.85
CA VAL A 380 3.85 -19.13 -2.18
C VAL A 380 5.34 -19.17 -2.51
N ILE A 381 5.81 -18.31 -3.42
CA ILE A 381 7.22 -18.26 -3.83
C ILE A 381 8.13 -17.85 -2.66
N LYS A 382 7.72 -16.85 -1.87
CA LYS A 382 8.44 -16.44 -0.66
C LYS A 382 8.57 -17.60 0.34
N ASP A 383 7.50 -18.34 0.60
CA ASP A 383 7.51 -19.45 1.57
C ASP A 383 8.43 -20.60 1.10
N VAL A 384 8.45 -20.88 -0.22
CA VAL A 384 9.42 -21.80 -0.85
C VAL A 384 10.86 -21.33 -0.58
N LEU A 385 11.19 -20.08 -0.88
CA LEU A 385 12.54 -19.52 -0.71
C LEU A 385 12.98 -19.52 0.77
N ILE A 386 12.08 -19.19 1.70
CA ILE A 386 12.34 -19.27 3.14
C ILE A 386 12.70 -20.70 3.54
N THR A 387 11.96 -21.70 3.04
CA THR A 387 12.19 -23.12 3.35
C THR A 387 13.56 -23.62 2.84
N GLN A 388 14.09 -22.96 1.80
CA GLN A 388 15.41 -23.23 1.21
C GLN A 388 16.55 -22.45 1.87
N ASN A 389 16.27 -21.68 2.93
CA ASN A 389 17.20 -20.73 3.54
C ASN A 389 17.69 -19.64 2.57
N ASN A 390 16.96 -19.39 1.48
CA ASN A 390 17.25 -18.30 0.55
C ASN A 390 16.56 -17.00 1.00
N THR A 391 17.08 -16.42 2.08
CA THR A 391 16.45 -15.29 2.77
C THR A 391 16.52 -13.98 1.98
N LEU A 392 17.54 -13.78 1.13
CA LEU A 392 17.72 -12.54 0.37
C LEU A 392 16.66 -12.41 -0.72
N GLU A 393 16.55 -13.39 -1.62
CA GLU A 393 15.54 -13.42 -2.67
C GLU A 393 14.13 -13.43 -2.07
N ALA A 394 13.90 -14.16 -0.96
CA ALA A 394 12.60 -14.17 -0.29
C ALA A 394 12.13 -12.77 0.13
N GLN A 395 13.04 -11.85 0.46
CA GLN A 395 12.66 -10.47 0.80
C GLN A 395 12.10 -9.69 -0.38
N GLU A 396 12.61 -9.91 -1.59
CA GLU A 396 12.14 -9.22 -2.79
C GLU A 396 10.71 -9.64 -3.11
N TRP A 397 10.41 -10.93 -3.04
CA TRP A 397 9.06 -11.47 -3.19
C TRP A 397 8.12 -11.00 -2.06
N HIS A 398 8.59 -10.98 -0.81
CA HIS A 398 7.78 -10.46 0.30
C HIS A 398 7.45 -8.97 0.17
N LYS A 399 8.35 -8.16 -0.39
CA LYS A 399 8.09 -6.76 -0.71
C LYS A 399 6.98 -6.63 -1.75
N LEU A 400 6.96 -7.48 -2.78
CA LEU A 400 5.88 -7.54 -3.77
C LEU A 400 4.57 -8.05 -3.16
N GLU A 401 4.61 -9.04 -2.27
CA GLU A 401 3.45 -9.54 -1.50
C GLU A 401 2.77 -8.41 -0.71
N LEU A 402 3.53 -7.65 0.06
CA LEU A 402 3.00 -6.53 0.87
C LEU A 402 2.43 -5.41 0.00
N TYR A 403 3.02 -5.18 -1.17
CA TYR A 403 2.49 -4.23 -2.13
C TYR A 403 1.19 -4.70 -2.80
N ALA A 404 1.09 -5.97 -3.15
CA ALA A 404 -0.15 -6.56 -3.62
C ALA A 404 -1.26 -6.48 -2.54
N LYS A 405 -0.90 -6.63 -1.25
CA LYS A 405 -1.82 -6.40 -0.13
C LYS A 405 -2.26 -4.93 0.00
N GLU A 406 -1.35 -3.97 -0.20
CA GLU A 406 -1.70 -2.54 -0.27
C GLU A 406 -2.76 -2.29 -1.36
N LYS A 407 -2.56 -2.84 -2.56
CA LYS A 407 -3.52 -2.72 -3.68
C LYS A 407 -4.84 -3.41 -3.42
N GLU A 408 -4.82 -4.59 -2.80
CA GLU A 408 -6.02 -5.29 -2.35
C GLU A 408 -6.88 -4.39 -1.44
N LEU A 409 -6.27 -3.74 -0.45
CA LEU A 409 -6.96 -2.83 0.48
C LEU A 409 -7.47 -1.57 -0.21
N GLU A 410 -6.68 -0.94 -1.10
CA GLU A 410 -7.11 0.23 -1.89
C GLU A 410 -8.39 -0.07 -2.69
N ILE A 411 -8.47 -1.25 -3.33
CA ILE A 411 -9.64 -1.69 -4.11
C ILE A 411 -10.85 -2.00 -3.20
N GLN A 412 -10.62 -2.59 -2.02
CA GLN A 412 -11.70 -2.83 -1.04
C GLN A 412 -12.30 -1.51 -0.53
N LEU A 413 -11.46 -0.52 -0.27
CA LEU A 413 -11.89 0.81 0.16
C LEU A 413 -12.70 1.55 -0.92
N SER A 414 -12.38 1.34 -2.21
CA SER A 414 -13.18 1.92 -3.31
C SER A 414 -14.55 1.26 -3.45
N LYS A 415 -14.69 -0.04 -3.15
CA LYS A 415 -15.97 -0.76 -3.16
C LYS A 415 -16.97 -0.21 -2.14
N ASN A 416 -16.52 0.01 -0.90
CA ASN A 416 -17.36 0.48 0.20
C ASN A 416 -17.94 1.89 -0.03
N LYS A 417 -17.27 2.75 -0.81
CA LYS A 417 -17.79 4.08 -1.18
C LYS A 417 -19.09 4.00 -1.99
N ASN A 418 -19.25 3.01 -2.87
CA ASN A 418 -20.38 2.92 -3.80
C ASN A 418 -21.58 2.12 -3.27
N ASP A 419 -21.35 1.08 -2.45
CA ASP A 419 -22.45 0.34 -1.83
C ASP A 419 -23.21 1.20 -0.80
N ASN A 420 -22.54 2.18 -0.20
CA ASN A 420 -23.18 3.17 0.67
C ASN A 420 -24.05 4.19 -0.07
N LEU A 421 -23.85 4.40 -1.37
CA LEU A 421 -24.72 5.22 -2.23
C LEU A 421 -26.01 4.46 -2.63
N LYS A 422 -25.97 3.12 -2.73
CA LYS A 422 -27.13 2.27 -3.10
C LYS A 422 -28.27 2.26 -2.08
N LYS A 423 -27.97 2.43 -0.78
CA LYS A 423 -29.00 2.49 0.27
C LYS A 423 -29.77 3.82 0.28
N GLU A 424 -29.30 4.85 -0.44
CA GLU A 424 -29.95 6.17 -0.50
C GLU A 424 -30.98 6.31 -1.61
N SER A 425 -30.80 5.68 -2.78
CA SER A 425 -31.73 5.83 -3.91
C SER A 425 -33.06 5.11 -3.71
N LYS A 426 -33.09 4.03 -2.91
CA LYS A 426 -34.32 3.29 -2.61
C LYS A 426 -35.23 3.98 -1.57
N ASN A 427 -34.81 5.10 -0.97
CA ASN A 427 -35.52 5.75 0.16
C ASN A 427 -36.00 7.19 -0.13
N GLN A 428 -36.13 7.61 -1.39
CA GLN A 428 -36.62 8.96 -1.72
C GLN A 428 -37.90 8.89 -2.57
N VAL A 429 -39.05 8.97 -1.90
CA VAL A 429 -40.31 9.44 -2.50
C VAL A 429 -40.68 10.74 -1.80
N TYR A 430 -40.54 11.89 -2.49
CA TYR A 430 -41.24 13.11 -2.09
C TYR A 430 -41.44 14.10 -3.25
N ASN A 431 -42.61 14.74 -3.28
CA ASN A 431 -43.12 15.60 -4.36
C ASN A 431 -42.66 17.07 -4.20
N PRO A 432 -42.07 17.74 -5.21
CA PRO A 432 -41.42 19.07 -5.06
C PRO A 432 -42.33 20.30 -5.14
N LYS A 433 -43.66 20.18 -5.29
CA LYS A 433 -44.52 21.31 -5.69
C LYS A 433 -45.02 22.26 -4.58
N ASP A 434 -44.67 22.05 -3.32
CA ASP A 434 -45.29 22.78 -2.20
C ASP A 434 -44.56 24.06 -1.71
N TYR A 435 -43.49 24.52 -2.37
CA TYR A 435 -42.65 25.60 -1.80
C TYR A 435 -42.26 26.77 -2.72
N GLU A 436 -42.93 26.97 -3.86
CA GLU A 436 -42.74 28.19 -4.66
C GLU A 436 -43.77 29.28 -4.31
N LYS A 437 -43.36 30.23 -3.46
CA LYS A 437 -43.64 31.69 -3.61
C LYS A 437 -43.01 32.49 -2.47
N ILE A 438 -41.88 33.16 -2.73
CA ILE A 438 -41.40 34.29 -1.92
C ILE A 438 -41.04 35.46 -2.86
N ASN A 439 -41.60 36.63 -2.55
CA ASN A 439 -41.68 37.81 -3.41
C ASN A 439 -40.38 38.65 -3.40
N SER A 440 -39.81 38.94 -4.58
CA SER A 440 -38.45 39.47 -4.80
C SER A 440 -38.31 41.00 -4.69
N SER A 441 -39.42 41.74 -4.52
CA SER A 441 -39.45 43.21 -4.57
C SER A 441 -38.84 43.91 -3.35
N ARG A 442 -38.91 43.31 -2.15
CA ARG A 442 -38.38 43.91 -0.90
C ARG A 442 -36.85 43.88 -0.75
N LEU A 443 -36.15 43.07 -1.55
CA LEU A 443 -34.68 42.94 -1.47
C LEU A 443 -33.94 44.05 -2.24
N LYS A 444 -34.63 44.73 -3.17
CA LYS A 444 -34.06 45.81 -4.00
C LYS A 444 -33.88 47.11 -3.20
N THR A 445 -34.80 47.40 -2.29
CA THR A 445 -34.82 48.63 -1.47
C THR A 445 -33.74 48.67 -0.40
N LEU A 446 -33.25 47.52 0.08
CA LEU A 446 -32.15 47.43 1.05
C LEU A 446 -30.76 47.72 0.42
N LYS A 447 -30.60 47.42 -0.88
CA LYS A 447 -29.33 47.62 -1.60
C LYS A 447 -29.03 49.09 -1.90
N SER A 448 -30.05 49.93 -2.12
CA SER A 448 -29.82 51.32 -2.56
C SER A 448 -29.44 52.27 -1.42
N LYS A 449 -29.74 51.93 -0.15
CA LYS A 449 -29.40 52.78 1.01
C LYS A 449 -28.02 52.50 1.62
N LEU A 450 -27.46 51.30 1.44
CA LEU A 450 -26.20 50.90 2.09
C LEU A 450 -24.94 51.31 1.29
N MET A 451 -25.05 51.43 -0.03
CA MET A 451 -23.90 51.67 -0.92
C MET A 451 -23.26 53.08 -0.82
N PRO A 452 -24.01 54.18 -0.61
CA PRO A 452 -23.41 55.52 -0.53
C PRO A 452 -22.63 55.77 0.78
N LEU A 453 -23.03 55.11 1.88
CA LEU A 453 -22.38 55.25 3.19
C LEU A 453 -20.98 54.63 3.22
N ILE A 454 -20.79 53.52 2.49
CA ILE A 454 -19.50 52.82 2.40
C ILE A 454 -18.53 53.61 1.49
N PHE A 455 -19.06 54.27 0.46
CA PHE A 455 -18.26 54.98 -0.54
C PHE A 455 -17.64 56.29 0.00
N TYR A 456 -18.34 57.02 0.87
CA TYR A 456 -17.84 58.26 1.48
C TYR A 456 -16.78 58.04 2.57
N SER A 457 -16.69 56.83 3.14
CA SER A 457 -15.73 56.50 4.22
C SER A 457 -14.31 56.16 3.75
N LEU A 458 -14.09 56.00 2.43
CA LEU A 458 -12.86 55.45 1.86
C LEU A 458 -12.04 56.45 1.03
N LEU A 459 -12.44 57.73 0.98
CA LEU A 459 -11.80 58.73 0.11
C LEU A 459 -10.44 59.31 0.58
N PRO A 460 -10.03 59.30 1.88
CA PRO A 460 -8.73 59.88 2.26
C PRO A 460 -7.51 58.94 2.18
N MET A 461 -7.60 57.76 1.57
CA MET A 461 -6.49 56.78 1.56
C MET A 461 -6.07 56.40 0.13
N ALA A 462 -6.11 57.37 -0.78
CA ALA A 462 -5.77 57.17 -2.18
C ALA A 462 -4.46 57.88 -2.54
N HIS A 463 -3.33 57.44 -1.97
CA HIS A 463 -2.03 57.60 -2.60
C HIS A 463 -1.05 56.58 -2.03
N THR A 464 -0.82 55.48 -2.77
CA THR A 464 0.49 55.04 -3.32
C THR A 464 0.45 53.56 -3.72
N LEU A 465 0.37 53.33 -5.03
CA LEU A 465 0.97 52.27 -5.85
C LEU A 465 0.82 50.76 -5.46
N PHE A 466 -0.11 50.12 -6.17
CA PHE A 466 0.08 48.96 -7.08
C PHE A 466 0.75 47.63 -6.64
N LEU A 467 0.88 47.34 -5.35
CA LEU A 467 0.88 45.96 -4.82
C LEU A 467 -0.46 45.50 -4.17
N PRO A 468 -1.38 46.37 -3.72
CA PRO A 468 -2.59 45.92 -3.04
C PRO A 468 -3.75 45.58 -3.98
N PHE A 469 -3.64 45.71 -5.31
CA PHE A 469 -4.73 45.35 -6.22
C PHE A 469 -5.02 43.84 -6.24
N TYR A 470 -3.98 43.00 -6.10
CA TYR A 470 -4.16 41.55 -5.98
C TYR A 470 -4.74 41.16 -4.61
N LEU A 471 -4.29 41.82 -3.53
CA LEU A 471 -4.88 41.70 -2.19
C LEU A 471 -6.34 42.18 -2.18
N PHE A 472 -6.67 43.26 -2.90
CA PHE A 472 -8.03 43.79 -3.04
C PHE A 472 -8.93 42.79 -3.80
N CYS A 473 -8.46 42.16 -4.88
CA CYS A 473 -9.20 41.10 -5.55
C CYS A 473 -9.45 39.88 -4.64
N THR A 474 -8.45 39.47 -3.83
CA THR A 474 -8.63 38.38 -2.86
C THR A 474 -9.56 38.76 -1.70
N ILE A 475 -9.46 39.98 -1.17
CA ILE A 475 -10.35 40.54 -0.16
C ILE A 475 -11.78 40.68 -0.70
N PHE A 476 -11.96 41.06 -1.97
CA PHE A 476 -13.27 41.15 -2.60
C PHE A 476 -13.92 39.78 -2.81
N ILE A 477 -13.14 38.75 -3.15
CA ILE A 477 -13.60 37.35 -3.20
C ILE A 477 -13.97 36.85 -1.80
N ILE A 478 -13.15 37.16 -0.79
CA ILE A 478 -13.39 36.85 0.62
C ILE A 478 -14.66 37.55 1.12
N ILE A 479 -14.87 38.83 0.82
CA ILE A 479 -16.09 39.59 1.14
C ILE A 479 -17.30 38.97 0.44
N LYS A 480 -17.17 38.49 -0.80
CA LYS A 480 -18.24 37.79 -1.55
C LYS A 480 -18.59 36.43 -0.94
N ILE A 481 -17.61 35.73 -0.37
CA ILE A 481 -17.78 34.46 0.35
C ILE A 481 -18.40 34.72 1.73
N ILE A 482 -17.89 35.70 2.47
CA ILE A 482 -18.40 36.14 3.78
C ILE A 482 -19.85 36.63 3.64
N THR A 483 -20.19 37.42 2.63
CA THR A 483 -21.58 37.83 2.38
C THR A 483 -22.48 36.64 1.99
N LYS A 484 -21.98 35.65 1.23
CA LYS A 484 -22.73 34.39 0.98
C LYS A 484 -22.97 33.58 2.26
N ILE A 485 -22.00 33.55 3.17
CA ILE A 485 -22.07 32.88 4.47
C ILE A 485 -23.02 33.66 5.40
N LEU A 486 -22.91 34.99 5.48
CA LEU A 486 -23.82 35.85 6.22
C LEU A 486 -25.25 35.75 5.71
N ILE A 487 -25.49 35.58 4.41
CA ILE A 487 -26.83 35.34 3.84
C ILE A 487 -27.36 33.95 4.25
N LYS A 488 -26.49 32.94 4.37
CA LYS A 488 -26.88 31.61 4.89
C LYS A 488 -27.16 31.62 6.39
N ILE A 489 -26.34 32.34 7.16
CA ILE A 489 -26.50 32.54 8.61
C ILE A 489 -27.73 33.40 8.88
N SER A 490 -27.99 34.46 8.10
CA SER A 490 -29.19 35.29 8.25
C SER A 490 -30.47 34.53 7.86
N LYS A 491 -30.41 33.61 6.88
CA LYS A 491 -31.48 32.64 6.62
C LYS A 491 -31.69 31.70 7.82
N LEU A 492 -30.61 31.23 8.46
CA LEU A 492 -30.67 30.37 9.65
C LEU A 492 -31.29 31.10 10.86
N PHE A 493 -30.88 32.34 11.11
CA PHE A 493 -31.47 33.22 12.13
C PHE A 493 -32.91 33.62 11.79
N TYR A 494 -33.26 33.80 10.51
CA TYR A 494 -34.64 34.03 10.07
C TYR A 494 -35.55 32.82 10.32
N TYR A 495 -35.05 31.59 10.11
CA TYR A 495 -35.76 30.37 10.49
C TYR A 495 -35.91 30.25 12.02
N PHE A 496 -34.87 30.61 12.78
CA PHE A 496 -34.93 30.67 14.24
C PHE A 496 -35.95 31.71 14.73
N TYR A 497 -35.97 32.90 14.11
CA TYR A 497 -36.88 34.00 14.41
C TYR A 497 -38.35 33.67 14.08
N ILE A 498 -38.62 33.03 12.94
CA ILE A 498 -39.96 32.52 12.60
C ILE A 498 -40.43 31.44 13.59
N SER A 499 -39.50 30.67 14.15
CA SER A 499 -39.81 29.61 15.11
C SER A 499 -40.28 30.14 16.47
N PHE A 500 -40.16 31.45 16.73
CA PHE A 500 -40.66 32.14 17.94
C PHE A 500 -42.00 32.89 17.72
N ARG A 501 -42.61 32.84 16.53
CA ARG A 501 -44.03 33.24 16.39
C ARG A 501 -44.90 32.29 17.20
N PRO A 502 -46.06 32.74 17.72
CA PRO A 502 -46.88 31.92 18.60
C PRO A 502 -47.51 30.78 17.79
N LEU A 503 -46.82 29.64 17.73
CA LEU A 503 -47.40 28.36 17.38
C LEU A 503 -47.44 27.52 18.66
N GLU A 504 -48.57 26.86 18.88
CA GLU A 504 -48.80 25.92 19.98
C GLU A 504 -47.56 25.02 20.19
N TRP A 505 -47.07 24.96 21.43
CA TRP A 505 -45.86 24.24 21.84
C TRP A 505 -45.76 22.81 21.25
N ASN A 506 -46.89 22.13 21.07
CA ASN A 506 -46.96 20.80 20.47
C ASN A 506 -46.54 20.76 18.98
N LYS A 507 -46.86 21.79 18.18
CA LYS A 507 -46.44 21.89 16.77
C LYS A 507 -44.95 22.24 16.64
N PHE A 508 -44.39 23.02 17.58
CA PHE A 508 -42.96 23.33 17.66
C PHE A 508 -42.13 22.07 17.95
N ILE A 509 -42.56 21.24 18.91
CA ILE A 509 -41.93 19.96 19.21
C ILE A 509 -41.98 19.03 18.00
N ILE A 510 -43.11 18.94 17.29
CA ILE A 510 -43.23 18.10 16.08
C ILE A 510 -42.29 18.59 14.97
N PHE A 511 -42.21 19.90 14.72
CA PHE A 511 -41.32 20.49 13.70
C PHE A 511 -39.84 20.16 13.99
N TRP A 512 -39.38 20.38 15.21
CA TRP A 512 -38.01 20.06 15.60
C TRP A 512 -37.76 18.55 15.66
N LYS A 513 -38.72 17.73 16.09
CA LYS A 513 -38.62 16.26 16.06
C LYS A 513 -38.46 15.74 14.62
N VAL A 514 -39.17 16.31 13.64
CA VAL A 514 -39.03 15.96 12.22
C VAL A 514 -37.68 16.41 11.66
N LYS A 515 -37.23 17.64 11.97
CA LYS A 515 -35.91 18.16 11.55
C LYS A 515 -34.74 17.42 12.20
N PHE A 516 -34.81 17.11 13.50
CA PHE A 516 -33.82 16.30 14.21
C PHE A 516 -33.80 14.88 13.67
N ASN A 517 -34.97 14.25 13.44
CA ASN A 517 -34.99 12.93 12.81
C ASN A 517 -34.42 12.95 11.39
N HIS A 518 -34.58 14.04 10.64
CA HIS A 518 -33.92 14.21 9.35
C HIS A 518 -32.39 14.34 9.51
N CYS A 519 -31.90 15.13 10.47
CA CYS A 519 -30.47 15.25 10.79
C CYS A 519 -29.87 13.94 11.31
N ILE A 520 -30.57 13.24 12.20
CA ILE A 520 -30.20 11.94 12.77
C ILE A 520 -30.21 10.86 11.67
N LYS A 521 -31.21 10.83 10.77
CA LYS A 521 -31.16 9.97 9.58
C LYS A 521 -29.96 10.31 8.69
N LYS A 522 -29.64 11.59 8.49
CA LYS A 522 -28.45 12.05 7.76
C LYS A 522 -27.13 11.65 8.44
N LEU A 523 -27.09 11.68 9.77
CA LEU A 523 -25.94 11.25 10.57
C LEU A 523 -25.80 9.73 10.58
N MET A 524 -26.89 8.98 10.67
CA MET A 524 -26.89 7.52 10.54
C MET A 524 -26.52 7.08 9.11
N THR A 525 -26.94 7.79 8.07
CA THR A 525 -26.47 7.52 6.69
C THR A 525 -25.01 7.94 6.52
N PHE A 526 -24.54 8.99 7.19
CA PHE A 526 -23.13 9.38 7.23
C PHE A 526 -22.25 8.36 7.98
N GLY A 527 -22.71 7.82 9.10
CA GLY A 527 -22.04 6.74 9.83
C GLY A 527 -21.98 5.43 9.04
N ARG A 528 -23.05 5.10 8.29
CA ARG A 528 -23.03 3.97 7.33
C ARG A 528 -22.04 4.21 6.18
N LYS A 529 -21.81 5.47 5.79
CA LYS A 529 -20.82 5.91 4.78
C LYS A 529 -19.38 5.91 5.26
N MET A 530 -19.12 5.75 6.57
CA MET A 530 -17.75 5.76 7.07
C MET A 530 -16.97 4.57 6.51
N LEU A 531 -15.75 4.84 6.01
CA LEU A 531 -14.80 3.80 5.67
C LEU A 531 -14.67 2.85 6.86
N ASP A 532 -14.46 1.57 6.57
CA ASP A 532 -13.94 0.65 7.58
C ASP A 532 -12.59 1.21 8.05
N PHE A 533 -12.58 1.85 9.21
CA PHE A 533 -11.42 2.57 9.73
C PHE A 533 -10.22 1.65 9.87
N THR A 534 -10.45 0.38 10.20
CA THR A 534 -9.41 -0.64 10.30
C THR A 534 -8.71 -0.85 8.96
N LEU A 535 -9.47 -1.11 7.89
CA LEU A 535 -8.91 -1.29 6.54
C LEU A 535 -8.17 -0.04 6.05
N TRP A 536 -8.66 1.14 6.42
CA TRP A 536 -8.01 2.41 6.09
C TRP A 536 -6.68 2.58 6.82
N PHE A 537 -6.62 2.31 8.13
CA PHE A 537 -5.39 2.35 8.90
C PHE A 537 -4.38 1.32 8.41
N ASP A 538 -4.80 0.10 8.09
CA ASP A 538 -3.93 -0.94 7.52
C ASP A 538 -3.32 -0.50 6.18
N CYS A 539 -4.13 0.11 5.32
CA CYS A 539 -3.69 0.64 4.03
C CYS A 539 -2.66 1.77 4.21
N ILE A 540 -2.93 2.72 5.11
CA ILE A 540 -2.00 3.82 5.40
C ILE A 540 -0.71 3.32 6.01
N LEU A 541 -0.80 2.35 6.92
CA LEU A 541 0.35 1.75 7.57
C LEU A 541 1.29 1.12 6.53
N LEU A 542 0.74 0.34 5.58
CA LEU A 542 1.51 -0.23 4.48
C LEU A 542 2.14 0.85 3.59
N GLN A 543 1.40 1.92 3.26
CA GLN A 543 1.93 3.04 2.47
C GLN A 543 3.07 3.77 3.17
N VAL A 544 2.93 4.04 4.48
CA VAL A 544 3.99 4.62 5.30
C VAL A 544 5.21 3.70 5.28
N TYR A 545 5.07 2.40 5.52
CA TYR A 545 6.20 1.48 5.48
C TYR A 545 6.85 1.36 4.09
N ARG A 546 6.10 1.38 3.00
CA ARG A 546 6.66 1.45 1.64
C ARG A 546 7.54 2.68 1.47
N ASN A 547 7.03 3.82 1.92
CA ASN A 547 7.69 5.11 1.76
C ASN A 547 8.90 5.27 2.68
N THR A 548 8.84 4.87 3.95
CA THR A 548 9.92 5.08 4.92
C THR A 548 10.94 3.94 4.96
N SER A 549 10.52 2.70 4.66
CA SER A 549 11.32 1.50 4.88
C SER A 549 11.37 0.52 3.71
N ASN A 550 10.62 0.81 2.63
CA ASN A 550 10.40 -0.12 1.53
C ASN A 550 9.84 -1.47 2.03
N HIS A 551 8.87 -1.40 2.95
CA HIS A 551 8.33 -2.55 3.68
C HIS A 551 9.36 -3.32 4.52
N HIS A 552 10.18 -2.59 5.29
CA HIS A 552 11.23 -3.13 6.17
C HIS A 552 12.36 -3.87 5.45
N THR A 553 12.63 -3.55 4.18
CA THR A 553 13.74 -4.16 3.41
C THR A 553 14.95 -3.24 3.28
N ASN A 554 14.76 -1.92 3.30
CA ASN A 554 15.83 -0.97 3.02
C ASN A 554 16.31 -0.25 4.28
N PHE A 555 17.43 -0.73 4.85
CA PHE A 555 18.06 -0.16 6.03
C PHE A 555 18.38 1.33 5.88
N LEU A 556 19.03 1.74 4.78
CA LEU A 556 19.42 3.13 4.55
C LEU A 556 18.21 4.06 4.49
N LYS A 557 17.09 3.60 3.93
CA LYS A 557 15.84 4.38 3.88
C LYS A 557 15.29 4.62 5.30
N ILE A 558 15.29 3.59 6.14
CA ILE A 558 14.85 3.67 7.54
C ILE A 558 15.77 4.60 8.33
N LEU A 559 17.09 4.45 8.19
CA LEU A 559 18.07 5.29 8.86
C LEU A 559 17.89 6.76 8.51
N ASN A 560 17.79 7.08 7.21
CA ASN A 560 17.57 8.46 6.76
C ASN A 560 16.26 9.04 7.29
N PHE A 561 15.19 8.25 7.34
CA PHE A 561 13.92 8.69 7.92
C PHE A 561 14.03 8.92 9.43
N THR A 562 14.74 8.03 10.15
CA THR A 562 14.98 8.15 11.60
C THR A 562 15.75 9.42 11.94
N ILE A 563 16.82 9.71 11.20
CA ILE A 563 17.63 10.93 11.35
C ILE A 563 16.78 12.17 11.11
N LEU A 564 15.92 12.15 10.09
CA LEU A 564 15.00 13.26 9.84
C LEU A 564 14.02 13.51 11.00
N MET A 565 13.54 12.45 11.67
CA MET A 565 12.66 12.58 12.84
C MET A 565 13.40 13.09 14.08
N ILE A 566 14.65 12.67 14.29
CA ILE A 566 15.52 13.23 15.35
C ILE A 566 15.73 14.73 15.11
N SER A 567 16.09 15.09 13.88
CA SER A 567 16.36 16.49 13.52
C SER A 567 15.13 17.38 13.60
N SER A 568 13.94 16.88 13.21
CA SER A 568 12.69 17.64 13.35
C SER A 568 12.33 17.89 14.81
N TYR A 569 12.52 16.90 15.70
CA TYR A 569 12.30 17.06 17.14
C TYR A 569 13.28 18.07 17.76
N ALA A 570 14.56 18.02 17.38
CA ALA A 570 15.57 18.93 17.89
C ALA A 570 15.34 20.38 17.44
N ILE A 571 15.03 20.60 16.17
CA ILE A 571 14.71 21.94 15.64
C ILE A 571 13.47 22.50 16.34
N PHE A 572 12.44 21.67 16.53
CA PHE A 572 11.25 22.08 17.25
C PHE A 572 11.59 22.47 18.70
N GLY A 573 12.37 21.66 19.42
CA GLY A 573 12.81 21.96 20.78
C GLY A 573 13.60 23.28 20.89
N LEU A 574 14.53 23.53 19.97
CA LEU A 574 15.32 24.77 19.94
C LEU A 574 14.47 26.01 19.60
N LEU A 575 13.61 25.91 18.58
CA LEU A 575 12.71 27.01 18.20
C LEU A 575 11.69 27.32 19.30
N PHE A 576 11.22 26.30 20.00
CA PHE A 576 10.31 26.43 21.14
C PHE A 576 10.99 27.15 22.30
N LEU A 577 12.08 26.59 22.83
CA LEU A 577 12.75 27.10 24.04
C LEU A 577 13.20 28.57 23.90
N ASN A 578 13.69 28.97 22.74
CA ASN A 578 14.21 30.32 22.51
C ASN A 578 13.11 31.37 22.31
N ASN A 579 11.90 30.99 21.86
CA ASN A 579 10.86 31.95 21.47
C ASN A 579 9.63 31.98 22.40
N MET A 580 9.63 31.20 23.50
CA MET A 580 8.50 31.16 24.44
C MET A 580 8.12 32.54 25.00
N ASP A 581 9.10 33.34 25.41
CA ASP A 581 8.85 34.65 25.99
C ASP A 581 8.31 35.64 24.95
N PHE A 582 8.82 35.54 23.73
CA PHE A 582 8.34 36.32 22.58
C PHE A 582 6.89 35.96 22.22
N ILE A 583 6.55 34.68 22.20
CA ILE A 583 5.19 34.23 21.83
C ILE A 583 4.16 34.60 22.91
N LEU A 584 4.53 34.49 24.19
CA LEU A 584 3.70 34.92 25.32
C LEU A 584 3.49 36.44 25.40
N SER A 585 4.29 37.24 24.67
CA SER A 585 4.16 38.69 24.62
C SER A 585 3.07 39.20 23.67
N PHE A 586 2.60 38.35 22.74
CA PHE A 586 1.58 38.73 21.78
C PHE A 586 0.18 38.67 22.39
N GLY A 587 -0.66 39.64 22.02
CA GLY A 587 -2.08 39.62 22.38
C GLY A 587 -2.83 38.45 21.70
N PRO A 588 -3.95 37.97 22.28
CA PRO A 588 -4.71 36.85 21.73
C PRO A 588 -5.13 37.06 20.26
N MET A 589 -5.46 38.30 19.90
CA MET A 589 -5.87 38.67 18.54
C MET A 589 -4.72 38.63 17.53
N THR A 590 -3.50 39.04 17.93
CA THR A 590 -2.31 38.98 17.05
C THR A 590 -1.85 37.54 16.81
N ILE A 591 -1.93 36.69 17.83
CA ILE A 591 -1.61 35.26 17.71
C ILE A 591 -2.63 34.55 16.81
N ALA A 592 -3.93 34.84 16.99
CA ALA A 592 -4.98 34.32 16.13
C ALA A 592 -4.76 34.71 14.65
N ALA A 593 -4.43 35.98 14.38
CA ALA A 593 -4.16 36.47 13.01
C ALA A 593 -2.94 35.79 12.37
N MET A 594 -1.82 35.65 13.09
CA MET A 594 -0.62 34.97 12.58
C MET A 594 -0.87 33.48 12.32
N ASN A 595 -1.67 32.82 13.17
CA ASN A 595 -2.08 31.45 12.95
C ASN A 595 -2.89 31.30 11.64
N TYR A 596 -3.83 32.21 11.35
CA TYR A 596 -4.60 32.18 10.11
C TYR A 596 -3.71 32.31 8.86
N ILE A 597 -2.65 33.12 8.94
CA ILE A 597 -1.67 33.27 7.85
C ILE A 597 -0.88 31.98 7.64
N VAL A 598 -0.42 31.34 8.72
CA VAL A 598 0.29 30.05 8.65
C VAL A 598 -0.61 28.95 8.10
N LEU A 599 -1.88 28.88 8.52
CA LEU A 599 -2.87 27.94 7.97
C LEU A 599 -3.06 28.17 6.47
N LEU A 600 -3.19 29.42 6.02
CA LEU A 600 -3.36 29.76 4.61
C LEU A 600 -2.13 29.34 3.78
N MET A 601 -0.93 29.57 4.29
CA MET A 601 0.31 29.12 3.64
C MET A 601 0.40 27.59 3.56
N LEU A 602 0.04 26.88 4.62
CA LEU A 602 -0.05 25.42 4.64
C LEU A 602 -1.09 24.91 3.63
N LEU A 603 -2.24 25.59 3.50
CA LEU A 603 -3.28 25.27 2.52
C LEU A 603 -2.78 25.46 1.09
N ILE A 604 -2.05 26.55 0.81
CA ILE A 604 -1.48 26.83 -0.53
C ILE A 604 -0.42 25.79 -0.89
N ILE A 605 0.52 25.51 0.02
CA ILE A 605 1.55 24.49 -0.15
C ILE A 605 0.89 23.12 -0.37
N PHE A 606 -0.13 22.79 0.42
CA PHE A 606 -0.86 21.53 0.29
C PHE A 606 -1.61 21.42 -1.04
N ILE A 607 -2.36 22.44 -1.47
CA ILE A 607 -3.05 22.48 -2.77
C ILE A 607 -2.05 22.29 -3.92
N SER A 608 -0.86 22.87 -3.84
CA SER A 608 0.20 22.68 -4.87
C SER A 608 0.73 21.23 -4.93
N LEU A 609 0.71 20.50 -3.81
CA LEU A 609 1.16 19.11 -3.69
C LEU A 609 0.06 18.07 -4.06
N THR A 610 -1.23 18.43 -3.99
CA THR A 610 -2.35 17.51 -4.27
C THR A 610 -2.40 16.91 -5.68
N ARG A 611 -1.57 17.38 -6.62
CA ARG A 611 -1.44 16.74 -7.93
C ARG A 611 -0.87 15.30 -7.84
N GLN A 612 -0.30 14.90 -6.69
CA GLN A 612 0.27 13.55 -6.47
C GLN A 612 -0.49 12.63 -5.48
N LEU A 613 -1.37 13.17 -4.62
CA LEU A 613 -2.07 12.40 -3.57
C LEU A 613 -3.59 12.45 -3.78
N TYR A 614 -4.09 11.66 -4.73
CA TYR A 614 -5.50 11.65 -5.09
C TYR A 614 -6.38 11.15 -3.91
N GLN A 615 -7.39 11.95 -3.58
CA GLN A 615 -8.52 11.70 -2.67
C GLN A 615 -8.30 11.66 -1.14
N HIS A 616 -7.18 11.19 -0.59
CA HIS A 616 -7.02 11.09 0.89
C HIS A 616 -6.50 12.36 1.57
N GLY A 617 -5.92 13.28 0.80
CA GLY A 617 -5.43 14.56 1.31
C GLY A 617 -6.53 15.45 1.89
N ALA A 618 -7.77 15.32 1.41
CA ALA A 618 -8.90 16.12 1.87
C ALA A 618 -9.34 15.81 3.31
N ILE A 619 -9.22 14.54 3.75
CA ILE A 619 -9.56 14.13 5.13
C ILE A 619 -8.49 14.64 6.11
N LEU A 620 -7.21 14.50 5.75
CA LEU A 620 -6.10 15.05 6.54
C LEU A 620 -6.21 16.58 6.65
N LEU A 621 -6.58 17.27 5.56
CA LEU A 621 -6.90 18.71 5.57
C LEU A 621 -8.06 19.05 6.50
N PHE A 622 -9.14 18.25 6.50
CA PHE A 622 -10.30 18.48 7.37
C PHE A 622 -9.94 18.26 8.85
N LEU A 623 -9.06 17.30 9.14
CA LEU A 623 -8.57 16.99 10.48
C LEU A 623 -7.60 18.08 10.99
N ILE A 624 -6.69 18.55 10.13
CA ILE A 624 -5.82 19.71 10.40
C ILE A 624 -6.67 20.97 10.61
N TYR A 625 -7.69 21.19 9.78
CA TYR A 625 -8.61 22.34 9.87
C TYR A 625 -9.47 22.28 11.14
N GLY A 626 -9.94 21.09 11.53
CA GLY A 626 -10.68 20.86 12.77
C GLY A 626 -9.83 21.10 14.02
N LEU A 627 -8.62 20.54 14.06
CA LEU A 627 -7.65 20.75 15.14
C LEU A 627 -7.22 22.22 15.25
N PHE A 628 -7.09 22.89 14.11
CA PHE A 628 -6.72 24.30 14.05
C PHE A 628 -7.85 25.23 14.52
N ILE A 629 -9.12 24.93 14.20
CA ILE A 629 -10.28 25.64 14.75
C ILE A 629 -10.39 25.46 16.27
N ILE A 630 -10.16 24.23 16.75
CA ILE A 630 -10.12 23.94 18.20
C ILE A 630 -8.98 24.74 18.86
N SER A 631 -7.81 24.82 18.21
CA SER A 631 -6.67 25.61 18.69
C SER A 631 -6.94 27.11 18.77
N ILE A 632 -7.75 27.68 17.86
CA ILE A 632 -8.16 29.09 17.89
C ILE A 632 -9.12 29.35 19.06
N VAL A 633 -10.10 28.47 19.29
CA VAL A 633 -11.07 28.60 20.39
C VAL A 633 -10.39 28.42 21.76
N SER A 634 -9.32 27.64 21.80
CA SER A 634 -8.58 27.30 23.02
C SER A 634 -7.63 28.41 23.49
N PHE A 635 -7.27 29.40 22.66
CA PHE A 635 -6.30 30.45 23.02
C PHE A 635 -6.86 31.58 23.91
N LEU A 636 -8.10 31.45 24.39
CA LEU A 636 -8.68 32.34 25.41
C LEU A 636 -8.15 32.04 26.83
N SER A 637 -7.35 30.95 27.02
CA SER A 637 -6.75 30.57 28.30
C SER A 637 -5.30 30.04 28.14
N PRO A 638 -4.35 30.41 29.01
CA PRO A 638 -2.96 29.92 28.99
C PRO A 638 -2.82 28.39 29.08
N ILE A 639 -3.85 27.70 29.58
CA ILE A 639 -3.89 26.24 29.78
C ILE A 639 -3.73 25.47 28.44
N TYR A 640 -4.06 26.09 27.30
CA TYR A 640 -4.07 25.42 26.01
C TYR A 640 -2.84 25.66 25.13
N ILE A 641 -1.84 26.40 25.63
CA ILE A 641 -0.59 26.69 24.92
C ILE A 641 0.18 25.40 24.55
N PRO A 642 0.32 24.39 25.44
CA PRO A 642 1.01 23.14 25.10
C PRO A 642 0.36 22.39 23.92
N ALA A 643 -0.98 22.38 23.85
CA ALA A 643 -1.72 21.71 22.78
C ALA A 643 -1.47 22.37 21.40
N PHE A 644 -1.32 23.69 21.36
CA PHE A 644 -0.98 24.43 20.16
C PHE A 644 0.43 24.08 19.65
N TYR A 645 1.41 24.03 20.54
CA TYR A 645 2.78 23.64 20.19
C TYR A 645 2.89 22.19 19.75
N PHE A 646 2.13 21.29 20.38
CA PHE A 646 1.99 19.91 19.91
C PHE A 646 1.48 19.86 18.46
N LEU A 647 0.47 20.68 18.12
CA LEU A 647 -0.07 20.74 16.77
C LEU A 647 0.94 21.28 15.75
N ILE A 648 1.72 22.31 16.11
CA ILE A 648 2.82 22.83 15.27
C ILE A 648 3.84 21.72 15.01
N TYR A 649 4.27 21.00 16.05
CA TYR A 649 5.20 19.90 15.92
C TYR A 649 4.67 18.80 15.00
N PHE A 650 3.40 18.41 15.19
CA PHE A 650 2.73 17.43 14.34
C PHE A 650 2.71 17.84 12.87
N VAL A 651 2.42 19.12 12.57
CA VAL A 651 2.51 19.67 11.21
C VAL A 651 3.95 19.64 10.69
N GLY A 652 4.94 19.96 11.52
CA GLY A 652 6.35 19.85 11.17
C GLY A 652 6.79 18.43 10.79
N ILE A 653 6.29 17.42 11.50
CA ILE A 653 6.49 16.00 11.15
C ILE A 653 5.87 15.68 9.79
N LEU A 654 4.63 16.13 9.53
CA LEU A 654 3.97 15.91 8.25
C LEU A 654 4.75 16.54 7.08
N ILE A 655 5.23 17.76 7.27
CA ILE A 655 6.09 18.44 6.27
C ILE A 655 7.38 17.65 6.05
N SER A 656 8.02 17.20 7.13
CA SER A 656 9.26 16.40 7.06
C SER A 656 9.02 15.09 6.28
N TYR A 657 7.92 14.39 6.56
CA TYR A 657 7.51 13.20 5.82
C TYR A 657 7.27 13.50 4.33
N LEU A 658 6.60 14.62 4.00
CA LEU A 658 6.36 15.04 2.61
C LEU A 658 7.66 15.35 1.86
N LEU A 659 8.61 16.04 2.51
CA LEU A 659 9.94 16.29 1.96
C LEU A 659 10.69 14.98 1.72
N PHE A 660 10.56 14.00 2.62
CA PHE A 660 11.19 12.70 2.51
C PHE A 660 10.69 11.87 1.32
N ILE A 661 9.38 11.92 1.02
CA ILE A 661 8.77 11.18 -0.10
C ILE A 661 8.81 11.93 -1.43
N CYS A 662 9.38 13.15 -1.46
CA CYS A 662 9.43 13.98 -2.66
C CYS A 662 10.15 13.24 -3.81
N LYS A 663 9.59 13.29 -5.03
CA LYS A 663 10.21 12.67 -6.21
C LYS A 663 11.38 13.48 -6.78
N ILE A 664 11.48 14.76 -6.42
CA ILE A 664 12.54 15.66 -6.93
C ILE A 664 13.83 15.37 -6.17
N LYS A 665 14.81 14.76 -6.86
CA LYS A 665 16.10 14.34 -6.27
C LYS A 665 16.82 15.46 -5.51
N LEU A 666 16.78 16.69 -6.01
CA LEU A 666 17.41 17.86 -5.38
C LEU A 666 16.83 18.16 -3.99
N PHE A 667 15.50 18.20 -3.85
CA PHE A 667 14.86 18.45 -2.54
C PHE A 667 15.15 17.34 -1.53
N VAL A 668 15.15 16.08 -1.98
CA VAL A 668 15.51 14.94 -1.12
C VAL A 668 16.95 15.05 -0.66
N PHE A 669 17.87 15.43 -1.55
CA PHE A 669 19.28 15.63 -1.20
C PHE A 669 19.46 16.76 -0.17
N ILE A 670 18.88 17.93 -0.41
CA ILE A 670 18.97 19.09 0.49
C ILE A 670 18.36 18.74 1.86
N SER A 671 17.19 18.11 1.89
CA SER A 671 16.51 17.72 3.14
C SER A 671 17.35 16.73 3.95
N ARG A 672 17.98 15.75 3.31
CA ARG A 672 18.88 14.81 3.99
C ARG A 672 20.13 15.52 4.51
N LEU A 673 20.80 16.31 3.67
CA LEU A 673 22.00 17.05 4.07
C LEU A 673 21.73 17.91 5.32
N PHE A 674 20.62 18.66 5.29
CA PHE A 674 20.17 19.45 6.43
C PHE A 674 19.91 18.59 7.67
N ALA A 675 19.21 17.46 7.51
CA ALA A 675 18.94 16.55 8.63
C ALA A 675 20.24 15.99 9.26
N TYR A 676 21.25 15.64 8.46
CA TYR A 676 22.54 15.16 8.96
C TYR A 676 23.34 16.28 9.67
N ILE A 677 23.33 17.51 9.15
CA ILE A 677 23.94 18.66 9.83
C ILE A 677 23.27 18.90 11.18
N CYS A 678 21.93 18.87 11.23
CA CYS A 678 21.19 19.00 12.47
C CYS A 678 21.52 17.87 13.46
N LEU A 679 21.65 16.63 12.99
CA LEU A 679 22.04 15.49 13.84
C LEU A 679 23.42 15.72 14.48
N ILE A 680 24.40 16.18 13.70
CA ILE A 680 25.74 16.52 14.23
C ILE A 680 25.61 17.60 15.31
N GLY A 681 24.82 18.65 15.05
CA GLY A 681 24.54 19.69 16.04
C GLY A 681 23.90 19.15 17.33
N VAL A 682 22.96 18.21 17.21
CA VAL A 682 22.32 17.55 18.37
C VAL A 682 23.32 16.76 19.19
N VAL A 683 24.18 15.96 18.54
CA VAL A 683 25.21 15.16 19.22
C VAL A 683 26.18 16.04 20.02
N ILE A 684 26.56 17.20 19.47
CA ILE A 684 27.51 18.12 20.10
C ILE A 684 26.86 18.93 21.23
N LEU A 685 25.65 19.49 21.00
CA LEU A 685 25.05 20.47 21.91
C LEU A 685 24.19 19.83 23.01
N LYS A 686 23.31 18.87 22.66
CA LYS A 686 22.36 18.23 23.59
C LYS A 686 22.04 16.80 23.12
N PRO A 687 22.93 15.81 23.37
CA PRO A 687 22.74 14.43 22.90
C PRO A 687 21.50 13.75 23.51
N GLN A 688 20.97 14.26 24.62
CA GLN A 688 19.76 13.73 25.27
C GLN A 688 18.52 13.76 24.36
N LEU A 689 18.49 14.64 23.34
CA LEU A 689 17.37 14.75 22.38
C LEU A 689 17.25 13.55 21.44
N ILE A 690 18.30 12.72 21.31
CA ILE A 690 18.26 11.49 20.52
C ILE A 690 17.37 10.45 21.21
N ASN A 691 17.41 10.39 22.55
CA ASN A 691 16.65 9.40 23.31
C ASN A 691 15.16 9.79 23.36
N PRO A 692 14.26 8.95 22.82
CA PRO A 692 12.83 9.26 22.73
C PRO A 692 12.13 9.40 24.08
N PHE A 693 12.70 8.83 25.14
CA PHE A 693 12.06 8.73 26.44
C PHE A 693 12.46 9.85 27.40
N VAL A 694 13.53 10.61 27.09
CA VAL A 694 14.00 11.68 27.97
C VAL A 694 12.94 12.76 28.13
N GLY A 695 12.27 13.16 27.05
CA GLY A 695 11.21 14.17 27.13
C GLY A 695 9.99 13.73 27.94
N ILE A 696 9.78 12.42 28.11
CA ILE A 696 8.64 11.84 28.83
C ILE A 696 8.94 11.69 30.33
N PHE A 697 10.09 11.09 30.66
CA PHE A 697 10.42 10.71 32.04
C PHE A 697 11.40 11.65 32.74
N SER A 698 12.07 12.54 32.02
CA SER A 698 13.09 13.45 32.55
C SER A 698 13.16 14.73 31.72
N SER A 699 12.01 15.41 31.59
CA SER A 699 11.87 16.65 30.82
C SER A 699 12.73 17.79 31.36
N ASP A 700 12.97 17.81 32.66
CA ASP A 700 13.90 18.68 33.39
C ASP A 700 15.33 18.64 32.84
N LYS A 701 15.76 17.53 32.24
CA LYS A 701 17.09 17.42 31.62
C LYS A 701 17.19 18.10 30.25
N LEU A 702 16.06 18.45 29.62
CA LEU A 702 16.04 19.02 28.27
C LEU A 702 16.02 20.55 28.27
N TYR A 703 15.59 21.18 29.35
CA TYR A 703 15.54 22.63 29.50
C TYR A 703 16.01 23.07 30.89
N GLU A 704 16.56 24.27 30.98
CA GLU A 704 16.96 24.85 32.26
C GLU A 704 15.74 25.59 32.86
N SER A 705 15.42 25.34 34.14
CA SER A 705 14.29 25.97 34.81
C SER A 705 14.52 27.48 34.95
N LYS A 706 13.64 28.30 34.35
CA LYS A 706 13.69 29.76 34.55
C LYS A 706 13.32 30.11 35.98
N PHE A 707 12.50 29.29 36.64
CA PHE A 707 12.15 29.46 38.05
C PHE A 707 13.37 29.31 38.97
N GLU A 708 14.19 28.27 38.80
CA GLU A 708 15.41 28.08 39.59
C GLU A 708 16.41 29.23 39.39
N LYS A 709 16.58 29.68 38.14
CA LYS A 709 17.43 30.85 37.84
C LYS A 709 16.90 32.12 38.49
N ARG A 710 15.59 32.39 38.38
CA ARG A 710 14.97 33.55 39.01
C ARG A 710 15.05 33.50 40.53
N LEU A 711 14.90 32.32 41.13
CA LEU A 711 15.02 32.11 42.58
C LEU A 711 16.43 32.45 43.08
N ASN A 712 17.45 32.27 42.24
CA ASN A 712 18.81 32.66 42.56
C ASN A 712 19.08 34.18 42.44
N ASP A 713 18.32 34.88 41.61
CA ASP A 713 18.41 36.34 41.42
C ASP A 713 17.61 37.15 42.46
N LEU A 714 16.80 36.50 43.30
CA LEU A 714 16.02 37.16 44.34
C LEU A 714 16.89 37.60 45.52
N ASN A 715 16.50 38.71 46.16
CA ASN A 715 17.12 39.13 47.40
C ASN A 715 16.82 38.15 48.54
N THR A 716 17.73 38.09 49.52
CA THR A 716 17.68 37.15 50.66
C THR A 716 16.35 37.25 51.42
N SER A 717 15.83 38.48 51.59
CA SER A 717 14.54 38.74 52.23
C SER A 717 13.35 38.17 51.44
N ALA A 718 13.30 38.27 50.10
CA ALA A 718 12.21 37.65 49.33
C ALA A 718 12.24 36.12 49.37
N ILE A 719 13.43 35.50 49.37
CA ILE A 719 13.57 34.04 49.43
C ILE A 719 13.02 33.52 50.76
N ILE A 720 13.36 34.15 51.87
CA ILE A 720 12.91 33.70 53.20
C ILE A 720 11.42 33.97 53.39
N ASN A 721 10.92 35.11 52.92
CA ASN A 721 9.49 35.40 52.93
C ASN A 721 8.69 34.39 52.08
N LEU A 722 9.22 33.89 50.96
CA LEU A 722 8.57 32.82 50.19
C LEU A 722 8.57 31.48 50.94
N ALA A 723 9.67 31.15 51.62
CA ALA A 723 9.78 29.95 52.43
C ALA A 723 8.86 30.01 53.67
N SER A 724 8.73 31.19 54.31
CA SER A 724 7.84 31.40 55.45
C SER A 724 6.37 31.32 55.04
N ILE A 725 5.99 31.88 53.89
CA ILE A 725 4.64 31.75 53.30
C ILE A 725 4.30 30.27 53.07
N LEU A 726 5.25 29.45 52.60
CA LEU A 726 5.06 28.01 52.43
C LEU A 726 4.87 27.25 53.74
N GLN A 727 5.42 27.78 54.84
CA GLN A 727 5.32 27.25 56.19
C GLN A 727 4.17 27.88 57.01
N ASN A 728 3.29 28.67 56.38
CA ASN A 728 2.19 29.39 57.01
C ASN A 728 2.62 30.46 58.04
N ASP A 729 3.86 30.95 57.96
CA ASP A 729 4.35 32.07 58.78
C ASP A 729 4.34 33.39 57.97
N PHE A 730 3.44 34.28 58.37
CA PHE A 730 3.18 35.57 57.72
C PHE A 730 3.89 36.75 58.39
N ASN A 731 4.83 36.50 59.31
CA ASN A 731 5.69 37.55 59.88
C ASN A 731 6.79 37.95 58.88
N LEU A 732 6.41 38.73 57.86
CA LEU A 732 7.31 39.03 56.74
C LEU A 732 8.41 40.03 57.11
N HIS A 733 9.64 39.69 56.75
CA HIS A 733 10.80 40.54 56.97
C HIS A 733 10.95 41.58 55.86
N LEU A 734 10.92 42.86 56.24
CA LEU A 734 10.95 44.02 55.34
C LEU A 734 12.37 44.56 55.06
N LYS A 735 13.39 44.07 55.77
CA LYS A 735 14.81 44.45 55.61
C LYS A 735 15.64 43.20 55.43
N ASP A 736 16.76 43.33 54.71
CA ASP A 736 17.70 42.24 54.56
C ASP A 736 18.26 41.82 55.91
N GLN A 737 18.10 40.54 56.21
CA GLN A 737 18.65 39.89 57.39
C GLN A 737 20.03 39.32 57.05
N ASN A 738 20.91 39.25 58.04
CA ASN A 738 22.18 38.52 57.92
C ASN A 738 21.90 37.02 58.16
N ILE A 739 21.53 36.30 57.10
CA ILE A 739 21.28 34.84 57.14
C ILE A 739 22.50 34.08 56.63
N SER A 740 22.75 32.90 57.20
CA SER A 740 23.84 32.04 56.73
C SER A 740 23.56 31.47 55.34
N PHE A 741 24.62 31.22 54.56
CA PHE A 741 24.50 30.62 53.22
C PHE A 741 23.80 29.25 53.25
N THR A 742 23.98 28.48 54.33
CA THR A 742 23.35 27.19 54.58
C THR A 742 21.84 27.29 54.79
N GLU A 743 21.36 28.27 55.55
CA GLU A 743 19.93 28.51 55.77
C GLU A 743 19.25 29.01 54.50
N LEU A 744 19.93 29.90 53.75
CA LEU A 744 19.41 30.40 52.48
C LEU A 744 19.24 29.29 51.43
N ASN A 745 20.22 28.39 51.31
CA ASN A 745 20.12 27.25 50.39
C ASN A 745 19.04 26.25 50.82
N SER A 746 18.85 26.06 52.12
CA SER A 746 17.78 25.22 52.66
C SER A 746 16.39 25.80 52.34
N ALA A 747 16.22 27.13 52.46
CA ALA A 747 15.01 27.83 52.06
C ALA A 747 14.74 27.71 50.56
N LYS A 748 15.76 27.86 49.71
CA LYS A 748 15.64 27.64 48.25
C LYS A 748 15.22 26.21 47.92
N ALA A 749 15.83 25.21 48.56
CA ALA A 749 15.47 23.81 48.37
C ALA A 749 14.01 23.51 48.77
N LEU A 750 13.56 24.09 49.88
CA LEU A 750 12.17 23.97 50.35
C LEU A 750 11.18 24.60 49.37
N ILE A 751 11.52 25.74 48.78
CA ILE A 751 10.71 26.42 47.77
C ILE A 751 10.61 25.58 46.48
N ILE A 752 11.73 25.02 46.01
CA ILE A 752 11.76 24.15 44.82
C ILE A 752 10.90 22.90 45.05
N ALA A 753 11.04 22.25 46.20
CA ALA A 753 10.30 21.03 46.54
C ALA A 753 8.78 21.26 46.66
N ASN A 754 8.34 22.48 47.00
CA ASN A 754 6.92 22.83 47.19
C ASN A 754 6.38 23.81 46.13
N LYS A 755 6.96 23.80 44.92
CA LYS A 755 6.59 24.70 43.81
C LYS A 755 5.09 24.74 43.48
N GLU A 756 4.41 23.60 43.48
CA GLU A 756 2.96 23.54 43.22
C GLU A 756 2.12 24.19 44.33
N LYS A 757 2.48 23.96 45.60
CA LYS A 757 1.83 24.60 46.75
C LYS A 757 2.04 26.12 46.69
N LEU A 758 3.25 26.56 46.33
CA LEU A 758 3.57 27.98 46.17
C LEU A 758 2.72 28.62 45.06
N LYS A 759 2.59 27.95 43.91
CA LYS A 759 1.74 28.40 42.80
C LYS A 759 0.28 28.52 43.22
N GLU A 760 -0.24 27.53 43.94
CA GLU A 760 -1.62 27.54 44.43
C GLU A 760 -1.87 28.73 45.37
N ILE A 761 -0.94 28.99 46.30
CA ILE A 761 -1.01 30.14 47.20
C ILE A 761 -0.93 31.45 46.40
N LEU A 762 0.08 31.63 45.56
CA LEU A 762 0.31 32.86 44.80
C LEU A 762 -0.82 33.15 43.79
N SER A 763 -1.34 32.14 43.10
CA SER A 763 -2.44 32.29 42.13
C SER A 763 -3.76 32.70 42.80
N LYS A 764 -3.97 32.28 44.05
CA LYS A 764 -5.12 32.70 44.86
C LYS A 764 -4.95 34.11 45.43
N VAL A 765 -3.73 34.50 45.81
CA VAL A 765 -3.41 35.83 46.35
C VAL A 765 -3.46 36.93 45.27
N TYR A 766 -3.11 36.63 44.01
CA TYR A 766 -2.94 37.63 42.95
C TYR A 766 -3.95 37.52 41.78
N ASN A 767 -5.19 37.12 42.03
CA ASN A 767 -6.21 36.95 40.98
C ASN A 767 -6.71 38.31 40.40
N ASP A 768 -6.58 38.52 39.09
CA ASP A 768 -6.74 39.82 38.40
C ASP A 768 -8.17 40.39 38.37
N LYS A 769 -9.19 39.61 38.73
CA LYS A 769 -10.60 40.01 38.56
C LYS A 769 -11.04 41.18 39.47
N TYR A 770 -10.25 41.53 40.50
CA TYR A 770 -10.61 42.53 41.54
C TYR A 770 -9.50 43.56 41.83
N VAL A 771 -8.53 43.70 40.92
CA VAL A 771 -7.28 44.44 41.15
C VAL A 771 -7.43 45.98 41.10
N SER A 772 -8.46 46.54 40.44
CA SER A 772 -8.58 48.01 40.32
C SER A 772 -8.98 48.71 41.62
N ASP A 773 -9.88 48.09 42.38
CA ASP A 773 -10.48 48.72 43.56
C ASP A 773 -9.57 48.56 44.78
N TYR A 774 -8.87 47.42 44.87
CA TYR A 774 -7.88 47.12 45.91
C TYR A 774 -6.59 47.94 45.77
N LYS A 775 -6.13 48.22 44.54
CA LYS A 775 -4.93 49.03 44.26
C LYS A 775 -5.08 50.50 44.68
N LYS A 776 -6.29 51.08 44.57
CA LYS A 776 -6.54 52.48 44.97
C LYS A 776 -6.40 52.66 46.49
N VAL A 777 -7.06 51.80 47.26
CA VAL A 777 -7.04 51.79 48.73
C VAL A 777 -5.63 51.58 49.28
N LEU A 778 -4.88 50.64 48.70
CA LEU A 778 -3.53 50.31 49.12
C LEU A 778 -2.49 51.39 48.80
N ASN A 779 -2.57 52.03 47.63
CA ASN A 779 -1.65 53.10 47.26
C ASN A 779 -1.78 54.31 48.20
N GLU A 780 -2.96 54.57 48.76
CA GLU A 780 -3.17 55.59 49.79
C GLU A 780 -2.54 55.20 51.13
N LEU A 781 -2.57 53.91 51.49
CA LEU A 781 -1.93 53.37 52.71
C LEU A 781 -0.40 53.29 52.64
N GLU A 782 0.17 53.05 51.45
CA GLU A 782 1.63 52.97 51.25
C GLU A 782 2.33 54.35 51.39
N ASN A 783 1.63 55.44 51.08
CA ASN A 783 2.19 56.80 51.10
C ASN A 783 2.18 57.48 52.48
N ASN A 784 1.46 56.96 53.48
CA ASN A 784 1.36 57.57 54.82
C ASN A 784 1.40 56.50 55.93
N THR A 785 2.58 56.26 56.50
CA THR A 785 2.84 55.11 57.38
C THR A 785 2.61 55.36 58.88
N SER A 786 2.12 56.54 59.30
CA SER A 786 2.15 56.93 60.72
C SER A 786 0.83 56.92 61.49
N ASN A 787 -0.34 56.66 60.88
CA ASN A 787 -1.58 56.37 61.64
C ASN A 787 -2.71 55.79 60.76
N VAL A 788 -2.87 54.47 60.78
CA VAL A 788 -3.78 53.72 59.87
C VAL A 788 -5.27 54.06 60.11
N LYS A 789 -5.66 54.36 61.35
CA LYS A 789 -7.05 54.70 61.73
C LYS A 789 -7.55 56.00 61.10
N ASN A 790 -6.76 57.08 61.21
CA ASN A 790 -7.14 58.40 60.67
C ASN A 790 -7.28 58.38 59.14
N ILE A 791 -6.50 57.54 58.46
CA ILE A 791 -6.54 57.38 57.00
C ILE A 791 -7.83 56.68 56.55
N ILE A 792 -8.25 55.63 57.26
CA ILE A 792 -9.50 54.92 56.96
C ILE A 792 -10.71 55.85 57.17
N GLU A 793 -10.71 56.68 58.21
CA GLU A 793 -11.73 57.71 58.44
C GLU A 793 -11.73 58.80 57.34
N GLU A 794 -10.56 59.22 56.84
CA GLU A 794 -10.46 60.23 55.79
C GLU A 794 -10.96 59.71 54.42
N ILE A 795 -10.70 58.44 54.10
CA ILE A 795 -11.17 57.77 52.88
C ILE A 795 -12.69 57.56 52.90
N ASP A 796 -13.23 57.09 54.03
CA ASP A 796 -14.67 56.90 54.22
C ASP A 796 -15.46 58.22 54.20
N ASN A 797 -14.83 59.34 54.56
CA ASN A 797 -15.44 60.67 54.50
C ASN A 797 -15.34 61.32 53.10
N LYS A 798 -14.35 60.94 52.27
CA LYS A 798 -14.19 61.45 50.89
C LYS A 798 -15.02 60.69 49.84
N ASN A 799 -15.28 59.40 50.04
CA ASN A 799 -16.09 58.58 49.14
C ASN A 799 -17.44 58.25 49.80
N ASN A 800 -18.56 58.71 49.22
CA ASN A 800 -19.92 58.41 49.69
C ASN A 800 -20.32 56.91 49.65
N ASN A 801 -19.38 56.01 49.36
CA ASN A 801 -19.54 54.56 49.40
C ASN A 801 -18.52 53.98 50.38
N SER A 802 -18.99 53.59 51.58
CA SER A 802 -18.24 53.03 52.73
C SER A 802 -17.61 51.65 52.51
N VAL A 803 -17.21 51.34 51.27
CA VAL A 803 -16.81 50.01 50.82
C VAL A 803 -15.43 49.63 51.35
N VAL A 804 -14.55 50.61 51.58
CA VAL A 804 -13.13 50.41 51.87
C VAL A 804 -12.89 49.95 53.29
N SER A 805 -13.44 50.65 54.27
CA SER A 805 -13.27 50.35 55.69
C SER A 805 -13.94 49.02 56.06
N ALA A 806 -15.13 48.75 55.51
CA ALA A 806 -15.88 47.51 55.73
C ALA A 806 -15.16 46.27 55.18
N GLN A 807 -14.43 46.43 54.07
CA GLN A 807 -13.55 45.41 53.50
C GLN A 807 -12.31 45.16 54.39
N LEU A 808 -11.69 46.22 54.89
CA LEU A 808 -10.51 46.14 55.77
C LEU A 808 -10.82 45.49 57.14
N ASN A 809 -11.97 45.80 57.75
CA ASN A 809 -12.35 45.23 59.05
C ASN A 809 -12.68 43.74 58.94
N LYS A 810 -13.31 43.33 57.84
CA LYS A 810 -13.53 41.90 57.54
C LYS A 810 -12.22 41.15 57.34
N PHE A 811 -11.20 41.81 56.79
CA PHE A 811 -9.85 41.24 56.61
C PHE A 811 -9.13 41.04 57.95
N LEU A 812 -9.24 41.98 58.89
CA LEU A 812 -8.63 41.88 60.22
C LEU A 812 -9.23 40.80 61.12
N LYS A 813 -10.50 40.45 60.91
CA LYS A 813 -11.19 39.37 61.64
C LYS A 813 -10.83 37.96 61.16
N LEU A 814 -9.99 37.82 60.13
CA LEU A 814 -9.57 36.52 59.62
C LEU A 814 -8.51 35.88 60.53
N ASN A 815 -8.74 34.63 60.92
CA ASN A 815 -7.78 33.84 61.68
C ASN A 815 -6.84 33.13 60.68
N PHE A 816 -5.57 33.58 60.61
CA PHE A 816 -4.60 33.11 59.60
C PHE A 816 -4.11 31.66 59.79
N ASN A 817 -4.55 30.96 60.84
CA ASN A 817 -4.03 29.65 61.22
C ASN A 817 -4.69 28.45 60.51
N GLN A 818 -5.70 28.64 59.64
CA GLN A 818 -6.35 27.54 58.92
C GLN A 818 -6.47 27.84 57.42
N GLU A 819 -5.93 26.94 56.58
CA GLU A 819 -5.90 27.01 55.09
C GLU A 819 -7.28 27.23 54.42
N ILE A 820 -8.39 27.02 55.15
CA ILE A 820 -9.77 27.03 54.63
C ILE A 820 -10.42 28.43 54.69
N ASP A 821 -10.05 29.30 55.65
CA ASP A 821 -10.74 30.58 55.88
C ASP A 821 -10.33 31.71 54.92
N ILE A 822 -9.07 31.74 54.46
CA ILE A 822 -8.59 32.71 53.48
C ILE A 822 -9.33 32.53 52.13
N LEU A 823 -9.57 31.27 51.72
CA LEU A 823 -10.28 30.93 50.48
C LEU A 823 -11.79 31.22 50.55
N TYR A 824 -12.44 30.90 51.67
CA TYR A 824 -13.89 31.08 51.81
C TYR A 824 -14.26 32.57 51.94
N ALA A 825 -13.38 33.38 52.55
CA ALA A 825 -13.56 34.82 52.70
C ALA A 825 -13.42 35.60 51.39
N ILE A 826 -12.44 35.27 50.54
CA ILE A 826 -12.25 35.94 49.23
C ILE A 826 -13.40 35.59 48.26
N LYS A 827 -13.98 34.39 48.38
CA LYS A 827 -14.98 33.86 47.45
C LYS A 827 -16.43 34.25 47.80
N SER A 828 -16.74 34.52 49.08
CA SER A 828 -18.14 34.59 49.53
C SER A 828 -18.80 35.96 49.59
N ASN A 829 -18.12 37.11 49.68
CA ASN A 829 -18.86 38.34 50.01
C ASN A 829 -18.25 39.64 49.47
N PHE A 830 -18.60 40.01 48.23
CA PHE A 830 -18.48 41.38 47.72
C PHE A 830 -19.85 41.90 47.31
N SER A 831 -20.66 42.27 48.30
CA SER A 831 -21.86 43.08 48.12
C SER A 831 -22.24 43.75 49.44
N ILE A 832 -22.67 45.01 49.31
CA ILE A 832 -23.34 45.89 50.30
C ILE A 832 -22.44 46.80 51.14
N SER A 833 -22.70 48.08 50.94
CA SER A 833 -22.26 49.29 51.64
C SER A 833 -22.94 49.43 53.01
N GLU A 834 -22.17 49.39 54.09
CA GLU A 834 -22.61 49.90 55.40
C GLU A 834 -21.41 50.52 56.12
N LYS A 835 -21.63 51.62 56.85
CA LYS A 835 -20.62 52.37 57.59
C LYS A 835 -20.33 51.64 58.90
N LEU A 836 -19.06 51.44 59.27
CA LEU A 836 -18.71 50.65 60.47
C LEU A 836 -19.17 51.29 61.77
N SER A 837 -19.48 50.46 62.76
CA SER A 837 -19.76 50.92 64.13
C SER A 837 -18.48 51.41 64.85
N PRO A 838 -18.58 52.26 65.87
CA PRO A 838 -17.42 52.74 66.65
C PRO A 838 -16.57 51.61 67.26
N GLU A 839 -17.22 50.51 67.69
CA GLU A 839 -16.55 49.31 68.21
C GLU A 839 -15.75 48.56 67.13
N GLN A 840 -16.24 48.56 65.90
CA GLN A 840 -15.54 47.99 64.74
C GLN A 840 -14.36 48.87 64.31
N MET A 841 -14.46 50.18 64.47
CA MET A 841 -13.38 51.13 64.22
C MET A 841 -12.24 50.99 65.25
N ALA A 842 -12.56 50.66 66.50
CA ALA A 842 -11.57 50.42 67.57
C ALA A 842 -10.70 49.17 67.32
N LEU A 843 -11.15 48.23 66.48
CA LEU A 843 -10.40 47.01 66.14
C LEU A 843 -9.11 47.31 65.35
N PHE A 844 -9.06 48.46 64.67
CA PHE A 844 -7.89 48.96 63.95
C PHE A 844 -6.82 49.60 64.85
N ASP A 845 -7.14 49.90 66.12
CA ASP A 845 -6.20 50.43 67.11
C ASP A 845 -5.41 49.33 67.82
N GLN A 846 -5.87 48.07 67.74
CA GLN A 846 -5.19 46.95 68.38
C GLN A 846 -3.84 46.67 67.69
N LYS A 847 -2.79 46.51 68.50
CA LYS A 847 -1.42 46.25 68.01
C LYS A 847 -1.36 45.03 67.08
N ASP A 848 -2.06 43.95 67.41
CA ASP A 848 -2.15 42.73 66.60
C ASP A 848 -2.80 42.99 65.22
N SER A 849 -3.86 43.80 65.18
CA SER A 849 -4.50 44.24 63.93
C SER A 849 -3.58 45.12 63.09
N GLN A 850 -2.85 46.05 63.71
CA GLN A 850 -1.88 46.90 63.03
C GLN A 850 -0.70 46.09 62.48
N ASP A 851 -0.23 45.09 63.21
CA ASP A 851 0.88 44.22 62.78
C ASP A 851 0.42 43.25 61.66
N LYS A 852 -0.83 42.76 61.69
CA LYS A 852 -1.47 42.05 60.57
C LYS A 852 -1.60 42.93 59.33
N LEU A 853 -2.08 44.18 59.47
CA LEU A 853 -2.16 45.16 58.38
C LEU A 853 -0.79 45.50 57.78
N LYS A 854 0.24 45.66 58.62
CA LYS A 854 1.63 45.84 58.16
C LYS A 854 2.15 44.62 57.40
N SER A 855 1.80 43.41 57.82
CA SER A 855 2.18 42.16 57.12
C SER A 855 1.49 42.04 55.75
N VAL A 856 0.22 42.47 55.65
CA VAL A 856 -0.50 42.60 54.38
C VAL A 856 0.13 43.67 53.48
N LEU A 857 0.47 44.84 54.03
CA LEU A 857 1.24 45.89 53.34
C LEU A 857 2.62 45.40 52.87
N ALA A 858 3.26 44.51 53.62
CA ALA A 858 4.52 43.88 53.24
C ALA A 858 4.36 42.90 52.05
N LEU A 859 3.30 42.07 52.02
CA LEU A 859 2.97 41.21 50.86
C LEU A 859 2.82 41.99 49.55
N LEU A 860 2.47 43.28 49.64
CA LEU A 860 2.26 44.16 48.50
C LEU A 860 3.56 44.79 47.99
N LYS A 861 4.52 45.08 48.88
CA LYS A 861 5.88 45.47 48.47
C LYS A 861 6.59 44.38 47.68
N PHE A 862 6.33 43.11 48.02
CA PHE A 862 6.86 41.97 47.27
C PHE A 862 6.00 41.54 46.08
N LYS A 863 4.86 42.20 45.82
CA LYS A 863 3.91 41.84 44.75
C LYS A 863 4.57 41.74 43.38
N SER A 864 5.33 42.73 42.96
CA SER A 864 6.00 42.72 41.65
C SER A 864 6.99 41.55 41.52
N SER A 865 7.66 41.20 42.62
CA SER A 865 8.57 40.06 42.71
C SER A 865 7.82 38.73 42.64
N PHE A 866 6.76 38.55 43.45
CA PHE A 866 6.00 37.32 43.56
C PHE A 866 5.07 37.07 42.36
N GLU A 867 4.51 38.11 41.74
CA GLU A 867 3.78 38.03 40.47
C GLU A 867 4.72 37.63 39.33
N GLY A 868 5.95 38.16 39.32
CA GLY A 868 7.02 37.71 38.43
C GLY A 868 7.37 36.23 38.62
N ILE A 869 7.44 35.75 39.86
CA ILE A 869 7.68 34.34 40.19
C ILE A 869 6.52 33.46 39.73
N LEU A 870 5.28 33.84 40.01
CA LEU A 870 4.10 33.09 39.58
C LEU A 870 4.05 32.96 38.05
N LYS A 871 4.35 34.05 37.33
CA LYS A 871 4.43 34.05 35.86
C LYS A 871 5.49 33.08 35.35
N ILE A 872 6.67 33.06 35.99
CA ILE A 872 7.78 32.17 35.61
C ILE A 872 7.47 30.71 35.95
N ILE A 873 6.83 30.42 37.09
CA ILE A 873 6.37 29.08 37.46
C ILE A 873 5.40 28.54 36.39
N ASN A 874 4.41 29.34 35.98
CA ASN A 874 3.47 28.97 34.93
C ASN A 874 4.16 28.77 33.57
N GLN A 875 5.18 29.56 33.25
CA GLN A 875 5.98 29.40 32.02
C GLN A 875 6.77 28.09 32.00
N ASP A 876 7.42 27.73 33.12
CA ASP A 876 8.15 26.48 33.23
C ASP A 876 7.23 25.27 33.10
N GLU A 877 6.03 25.31 33.70
CA GLU A 877 5.03 24.24 33.58
C GLU A 877 4.51 24.08 32.14
N ILE A 878 4.23 25.19 31.44
CA ILE A 878 3.85 25.15 30.02
C ILE A 878 4.98 24.51 29.20
N THR A 879 6.24 24.87 29.50
CA THR A 879 7.43 24.32 28.84
C THR A 879 7.52 22.81 29.07
N GLU A 880 7.38 22.38 30.32
CA GLU A 880 7.42 20.98 30.73
C GLU A 880 6.33 20.14 30.05
N ASN A 881 5.08 20.62 30.10
CA ASN A 881 3.93 19.94 29.50
C ASN A 881 4.04 19.85 27.98
N THR A 882 4.64 20.85 27.33
CA THR A 882 4.88 20.84 25.88
C THR A 882 5.96 19.82 25.52
N ILE A 883 7.06 19.75 26.28
CA ILE A 883 8.12 18.77 26.06
C ILE A 883 7.61 17.35 26.27
N LYS A 884 6.83 17.10 27.33
CA LYS A 884 6.22 15.78 27.61
C LYS A 884 5.29 15.34 26.48
N SER A 885 4.34 16.20 26.09
CA SER A 885 3.35 15.86 25.05
C SER A 885 3.98 15.62 23.67
N THR A 886 4.95 16.45 23.27
CA THR A 886 5.69 16.24 22.01
C THR A 886 6.66 15.06 22.08
N GLY A 887 7.25 14.80 23.25
CA GLY A 887 8.08 13.63 23.53
C GLY A 887 7.33 12.31 23.38
N VAL A 888 6.05 12.22 23.78
CA VAL A 888 5.22 11.03 23.55
C VAL A 888 5.09 10.71 22.06
N LEU A 889 4.77 11.71 21.23
CA LEU A 889 4.65 11.52 19.78
C LEU A 889 5.99 11.13 19.14
N TYR A 890 7.08 11.80 19.53
CA TYR A 890 8.43 11.47 19.09
C TYR A 890 8.80 10.02 19.46
N GLY A 891 8.47 9.58 20.69
CA GLY A 891 8.74 8.22 21.14
C GLY A 891 7.97 7.15 20.39
N ILE A 892 6.68 7.37 20.08
CA ILE A 892 5.91 6.46 19.23
C ILE A 892 6.56 6.33 17.84
N ILE A 893 6.93 7.44 17.22
CA ILE A 893 7.56 7.44 15.89
C ILE A 893 8.90 6.70 15.91
N LEU A 894 9.75 6.97 16.91
CA LEU A 894 11.06 6.32 17.00
C LEU A 894 10.92 4.82 17.30
N LEU A 895 9.94 4.41 18.10
CA LEU A 895 9.66 2.99 18.36
C LEU A 895 9.23 2.26 17.08
N LEU A 896 8.41 2.89 16.23
CA LEU A 896 8.07 2.34 14.89
C LEU A 896 9.29 2.25 13.96
N CYS A 897 10.20 3.23 14.04
CA CYS A 897 11.47 3.20 13.30
C CYS A 897 12.37 2.06 13.79
N ILE A 898 12.52 1.90 15.10
CA ILE A 898 13.30 0.80 15.73
C ILE A 898 12.69 -0.55 15.39
N PHE A 899 11.37 -0.70 15.46
CA PHE A 899 10.67 -1.91 15.04
C PHE A 899 10.97 -2.25 13.57
N SER A 900 10.98 -1.23 12.71
CA SER A 900 11.36 -1.39 11.31
C SER A 900 12.81 -1.81 11.14
N LEU A 901 13.74 -1.19 11.87
CA LEU A 901 15.16 -1.56 11.89
C LEU A 901 15.36 -3.00 12.36
N GLN A 902 14.68 -3.41 13.43
CA GLN A 902 14.75 -4.77 13.98
C GLN A 902 14.24 -5.78 12.95
N LYS A 903 13.11 -5.51 12.28
CA LYS A 903 12.60 -6.36 11.20
C LYS A 903 13.59 -6.45 10.04
N THR A 904 14.20 -5.34 9.63
CA THR A 904 15.21 -5.34 8.58
C THR A 904 16.47 -6.10 8.99
N ALA A 905 16.95 -5.92 10.23
CA ALA A 905 18.13 -6.62 10.75
C ALA A 905 17.91 -8.14 10.85
N ARG A 906 16.74 -8.59 11.33
CA ARG A 906 16.38 -10.02 11.35
C ARG A 906 16.33 -10.62 9.94
N LYS A 907 15.84 -9.85 8.97
CA LYS A 907 15.71 -10.31 7.58
C LYS A 907 17.07 -10.31 6.85
N ASN A 908 17.94 -9.34 7.13
CA ASN A 908 19.28 -9.20 6.53
C ASN A 908 20.36 -9.97 7.30
N SER A 909 20.01 -10.66 8.38
CA SER A 909 20.90 -11.54 9.11
C SER A 909 21.27 -12.72 8.22
N ILE A 910 22.53 -12.75 7.78
CA ILE A 910 23.15 -13.93 7.12
C ILE A 910 23.25 -15.11 8.10
N VAL A 911 23.12 -14.85 9.41
CA VAL A 911 23.05 -15.88 10.43
C VAL A 911 21.62 -16.43 10.47
N PRO A 912 21.39 -17.71 10.13
CA PRO A 912 20.08 -18.32 10.26
C PRO A 912 19.66 -18.32 11.72
N SER A 913 18.39 -18.04 11.98
CA SER A 913 17.76 -18.22 13.30
C SER A 913 17.60 -19.69 13.64
#